data_AF-F6TZX1-F1
#
_entry.id   AF-F6TZX1-F1
#
_cell.length_a   1.000
_cell.length_b   1.000
_cell.length_c   1.000
_cell.angle_alpha   90.00
_cell.angle_beta   90.00
_cell.angle_gamma   90.00
#
_symmetry.space_group_name_H-M   'P 1'
#
loop_
_entity.id
_entity.type
_entity.pdbx_description
1 polymer ?
#
loop_
_entity_poly.entity_id
_entity_poly.type
_entity_poly.pdbx_seq_one_letter_code
_entity_poly.pdbx_strand_id
1 'polypeptide(L)'
;MKRRSDPEQQPSSVQSRKKKRIEELGLNLSSTSDDDTQYSNHGTQESSTSSTSSDSDSEEKRPVFGSASIDAMSDPLAEGTSSRYSMYNSVSQKLMAKMGFREGEGLGKFGQGRKEIVETSKQKGRRGLGMVLKGFEKELNINWRTEPEATAYEEVDWFPECTTEIPDADELSDWMTVEKRKLIIDDETEFCRDSLLTNLLECKSAFDELEGEEMRRARTRSNPYEMIRGAFFLNRAAMKMANVDHVFDYMFTNPKDSHGRPKLKDKESELLYFADVCAGPGGFSEYVLWRKKWHTKGFGMTLKGPNDFKLEDFYAAPSELFEPYYGEGGVDGDGDVTRPENITAFRNFILDNTEHKGVHFMMADGGFSVEGQENIQEILSKQLLLCQFLVGLSVVRTGGHFICKTFDLFTPFSVGLIYLLYCCFERICLFKPLTSRPANSERYVVCRGLKEGIDDVRNYLFTVNRRLNHLRDSDQDVSLVVPMEVLRGDRQFYDYMVRSNESHCEVQIKALAKIHAFVQDSTLSEPRQADIRKECLKLWGIPDQARVAPTNTDPRTKFFQLIQSQNIDVFSYKPTALTAKTLEKLIHVFDYRCMVCGSEPKFLLGMGRSQIYTWGGRSNDRWTKLDLKTELPRDTLLSVEIVNELKGEGKAQRKISAIHVLDVLFLNGTDVRTHHFTQRIQMAEKFVRAVSKPSRPDMNPISCRPTYTRVCICRLEMKHIKSSGGFLRLSYTGRDDRHFVPCGLYIVKTINDPWTMAFSKGQKRKYFYNSKTQTSQFVVPVESIAPFHVCYYERLFWEWGEGVQIHESQKQDPDSGKLSRDTVLQFIQEHHPCYPSGLTEDR
;
A
#
# COMPACT_ATOMS: atom_id res chain seq x y z
N MET A 1 -17.45 4.28 67.16
CA MET A 1 -16.82 5.53 67.68
C MET A 1 -15.68 5.94 66.75
N LYS A 2 -15.39 7.25 66.68
CA LYS A 2 -14.18 7.93 66.12
C LYS A 2 -13.65 7.51 64.73
N ARG A 3 -13.48 8.53 63.87
CA ARG A 3 -12.79 8.49 62.56
C ARG A 3 -11.32 8.05 62.69
N ARG A 4 -10.78 7.47 61.63
CA ARG A 4 -9.52 7.92 61.01
C ARG A 4 -9.68 7.93 59.49
N SER A 5 -9.15 8.98 58.87
CA SER A 5 -9.10 9.21 57.42
C SER A 5 -7.64 9.45 57.03
N ASP A 6 -7.44 9.71 55.72
CA ASP A 6 -6.24 10.31 55.08
C ASP A 6 -5.36 9.29 54.33
N PRO A 7 -4.76 9.68 53.19
CA PRO A 7 -5.28 10.63 52.18
C PRO A 7 -5.11 10.14 50.73
N GLU A 8 -5.75 10.83 49.78
CA GLU A 8 -5.49 10.66 48.35
C GLU A 8 -4.10 11.23 47.96
N GLN A 9 -3.41 10.58 47.01
CA GLN A 9 -2.18 11.10 46.41
C GLN A 9 -2.39 11.39 44.92
N GLN A 10 -2.14 12.64 44.51
CA GLN A 10 -2.09 13.03 43.10
C GLN A 10 -0.76 12.59 42.46
N PRO A 11 -0.77 12.02 41.24
CA PRO A 11 0.44 11.85 40.45
C PRO A 11 1.04 13.21 40.04
N SER A 12 2.36 13.33 40.04
CA SER A 12 3.06 14.61 39.90
C SER A 12 3.32 15.06 38.45
N SER A 13 3.61 16.35 38.28
CA SER A 13 3.66 17.12 37.03
C SER A 13 4.87 16.85 36.11
N VAL A 14 5.40 15.61 36.10
CA VAL A 14 6.60 15.23 35.33
C VAL A 14 6.27 14.98 33.84
N GLN A 15 5.08 14.48 33.52
CA GLN A 15 4.72 14.10 32.13
C GLN A 15 4.52 15.32 31.20
N SER A 16 3.98 16.44 31.68
CA SER A 16 3.77 17.64 30.85
C SER A 16 5.08 18.27 30.39
N ARG A 17 6.13 18.24 31.23
CA ARG A 17 7.48 18.71 30.86
C ARG A 17 8.18 17.79 29.84
N LYS A 18 7.88 16.48 29.83
CA LYS A 18 8.34 15.60 28.74
C LYS A 18 7.61 15.91 27.42
N LYS A 19 6.28 16.11 27.45
CA LYS A 19 5.52 16.40 26.23
C LYS A 19 6.00 17.68 25.52
N LYS A 20 6.19 18.76 26.29
CA LYS A 20 6.62 20.06 25.72
C LYS A 20 8.05 20.08 25.14
N ARG A 21 8.91 19.15 25.53
CA ARG A 21 10.30 19.07 25.03
C ARG A 21 10.45 18.21 23.76
N ILE A 22 9.41 17.47 23.38
CA ILE A 22 9.33 16.77 22.09
C ILE A 22 8.92 17.75 20.99
N GLU A 23 8.10 18.77 21.33
CA GLU A 23 7.70 19.85 20.41
C GLU A 23 8.85 20.82 20.06
N GLU A 24 9.93 20.86 20.86
CA GLU A 24 11.11 21.71 20.62
C GLU A 24 12.20 21.03 19.76
N LEU A 25 12.15 19.70 19.57
CA LEU A 25 13.05 18.95 18.67
C LEU A 25 12.32 18.66 17.36
N GLY A 26 12.26 19.68 16.51
CA GLY A 26 11.46 19.73 15.28
C GLY A 26 11.90 18.81 14.14
N LEU A 27 11.95 17.50 14.35
CA LEU A 27 12.04 16.49 13.30
C LEU A 27 10.69 16.32 12.58
N ASN A 28 10.22 17.41 11.96
CA ASN A 28 9.07 17.38 11.07
C ASN A 28 9.50 16.73 9.75
N LEU A 29 9.26 15.42 9.60
CA LEU A 29 9.35 14.80 8.28
C LEU A 29 8.30 15.42 7.37
N SER A 30 8.72 16.26 6.44
CA SER A 30 8.02 16.51 5.17
C SER A 30 8.71 15.71 4.06
N SER A 31 7.97 15.41 2.98
CA SER A 31 8.55 14.84 1.77
C SER A 31 9.66 15.76 1.23
N THR A 32 10.71 15.20 0.64
CA THR A 32 11.94 15.90 0.19
C THR A 32 11.73 16.81 -1.03
N SER A 33 10.89 17.85 -0.90
CA SER A 33 10.40 18.74 -1.97
C SER A 33 9.68 18.03 -3.13
N ASP A 34 9.38 16.74 -2.96
CA ASP A 34 9.05 15.84 -4.06
C ASP A 34 7.56 15.53 -4.21
N ASP A 35 6.70 15.81 -3.21
CA ASP A 35 5.24 15.71 -3.37
C ASP A 35 4.52 17.05 -3.11
N ASP A 36 4.41 17.87 -4.17
CA ASP A 36 3.56 19.07 -4.21
C ASP A 36 2.05 18.68 -4.18
N THR A 37 1.51 18.38 -3.00
CA THR A 37 0.07 18.13 -2.80
C THR A 37 -0.76 19.41 -2.93
N GLN A 38 -1.24 19.72 -4.15
CA GLN A 38 -2.15 20.83 -4.38
C GLN A 38 -3.55 20.54 -3.83
N TYR A 39 -3.80 20.92 -2.58
CA TYR A 39 -5.14 20.89 -1.97
C TYR A 39 -6.07 21.94 -2.62
N SER A 40 -6.91 21.49 -3.55
CA SER A 40 -7.92 22.33 -4.20
C SER A 40 -9.12 22.58 -3.26
N ASN A 41 -9.11 23.72 -2.57
CA ASN A 41 -10.23 24.16 -1.71
C ASN A 41 -11.48 24.56 -2.52
N HIS A 42 -12.23 23.56 -2.99
CA HIS A 42 -13.62 23.73 -3.42
C HIS A 42 -14.57 23.23 -2.33
N GLY A 43 -14.89 24.11 -1.38
CA GLY A 43 -15.96 23.87 -0.42
C GLY A 43 -17.32 23.90 -1.12
N THR A 44 -17.96 22.75 -1.27
CA THR A 44 -19.37 22.65 -1.68
C THR A 44 -20.26 23.26 -0.62
N GLN A 45 -20.93 24.38 -0.92
CA GLN A 45 -22.03 24.88 -0.11
C GLN A 45 -23.25 23.99 -0.32
N GLU A 46 -23.70 23.31 0.73
CA GLU A 46 -25.01 22.65 0.72
C GLU A 46 -26.12 23.71 0.81
N SER A 47 -27.07 23.66 -0.11
CA SER A 47 -28.25 24.51 -0.10
C SER A 47 -29.28 24.00 0.91
N SER A 48 -29.55 24.76 1.97
CA SER A 48 -30.69 24.53 2.86
C SER A 48 -31.75 25.64 2.67
N THR A 49 -33.01 25.24 2.57
CA THR A 49 -34.14 26.12 2.25
C THR A 49 -34.84 26.65 3.50
N SER A 50 -35.03 27.96 3.58
CA SER A 50 -36.08 28.59 4.37
C SER A 50 -36.62 29.83 3.64
N SER A 51 -37.80 30.30 4.02
CA SER A 51 -38.69 31.11 3.16
C SER A 51 -39.02 32.48 3.74
N THR A 52 -39.33 33.45 2.84
CA THR A 52 -40.03 34.74 3.07
C THR A 52 -39.36 35.72 4.06
N SER A 53 -39.24 37.02 3.78
CA SER A 53 -40.24 37.92 3.16
C SER A 53 -39.62 39.04 2.30
N SER A 54 -40.48 39.95 1.80
CA SER A 54 -40.20 41.19 1.06
C SER A 54 -39.46 42.24 1.94
N ASP A 55 -38.90 43.36 1.44
CA ASP A 55 -39.41 44.37 0.48
C ASP A 55 -38.35 45.03 -0.44
N SER A 56 -38.81 45.96 -1.28
CA SER A 56 -38.07 46.93 -2.12
C SER A 56 -37.41 48.05 -1.27
N ASP A 57 -36.61 49.03 -1.73
CA ASP A 57 -36.17 49.56 -3.06
C ASP A 57 -34.86 50.40 -2.83
N SER A 58 -34.15 51.14 -3.71
CA SER A 58 -34.25 51.54 -5.14
C SER A 58 -32.89 52.09 -5.68
N GLU A 59 -32.87 52.56 -6.94
CA GLU A 59 -32.08 53.64 -7.59
C GLU A 59 -31.19 54.61 -6.74
N GLU A 60 -30.14 55.28 -7.25
CA GLU A 60 -29.23 55.12 -8.42
C GLU A 60 -28.05 56.15 -8.36
N LYS A 61 -27.13 56.10 -9.34
CA LYS A 61 -26.23 57.19 -9.85
C LYS A 61 -25.05 57.73 -9.00
N ARG A 62 -24.08 58.32 -9.72
CA ARG A 62 -22.82 58.95 -9.27
C ARG A 62 -22.74 60.40 -9.75
N PRO A 63 -21.99 61.28 -9.04
CA PRO A 63 -21.01 62.18 -9.67
C PRO A 63 -19.61 61.98 -9.04
N VAL A 64 -18.48 61.95 -9.79
CA VAL A 64 -17.78 63.07 -10.46
C VAL A 64 -17.25 64.12 -9.48
N PHE A 65 -15.92 64.23 -9.39
CA PHE A 65 -15.20 65.19 -8.54
C PHE A 65 -14.90 66.51 -9.26
N GLY A 66 -15.01 67.63 -8.54
CA GLY A 66 -14.47 68.95 -8.94
C GLY A 66 -13.31 69.37 -8.03
N SER A 67 -12.41 70.20 -8.55
CA SER A 67 -11.18 70.64 -7.87
C SER A 67 -11.30 72.03 -7.24
N ALA A 68 -10.88 72.20 -5.99
CA ALA A 68 -10.71 73.52 -5.37
C ALA A 68 -9.56 73.57 -4.34
N SER A 69 -8.83 74.68 -4.40
CA SER A 69 -7.93 75.33 -3.41
C SER A 69 -7.55 74.63 -2.09
N ILE A 70 -6.25 74.70 -1.79
CA ILE A 70 -5.68 74.55 -0.45
C ILE A 70 -5.93 75.84 0.35
N ASP A 71 -6.31 75.70 1.62
CA ASP A 71 -6.09 76.74 2.63
C ASP A 71 -5.74 76.08 3.97
N ALA A 72 -4.98 76.76 4.82
CA ALA A 72 -4.28 76.13 5.95
C ALA A 72 -4.68 76.69 7.32
N MET A 73 -5.19 75.82 8.19
CA MET A 73 -5.11 76.00 9.65
C MET A 73 -4.68 74.70 10.34
N SER A 74 -3.95 74.86 11.44
CA SER A 74 -3.39 73.80 12.27
C SER A 74 -4.17 73.67 13.56
N ASP A 75 -4.43 72.43 13.99
CA ASP A 75 -4.85 72.14 15.37
C ASP A 75 -4.25 70.78 15.81
N PRO A 76 -3.88 70.58 17.09
CA PRO A 76 -3.06 69.46 17.53
C PRO A 76 -3.87 68.31 18.17
N LEU A 77 -3.76 67.10 17.63
CA LEU A 77 -4.16 65.86 18.30
C LEU A 77 -3.36 64.69 17.68
N ALA A 78 -2.21 64.40 18.30
CA ALA A 78 -1.24 63.40 17.84
C ALA A 78 -0.63 62.59 19.00
N GLU A 79 -1.43 62.31 20.03
CA GLU A 79 -1.09 61.37 21.11
C GLU A 79 -2.06 60.19 21.07
N GLY A 80 -1.55 58.96 21.01
CA GLY A 80 -2.37 57.74 21.13
C GLY A 80 -2.50 56.81 19.90
N THR A 81 -1.57 56.83 18.93
CA THR A 81 -1.49 55.77 17.90
C THR A 81 -0.40 54.74 18.20
N SER A 82 -0.68 53.45 17.99
CA SER A 82 0.30 52.38 18.24
C SER A 82 1.42 52.31 17.18
N SER A 83 2.54 51.67 17.52
CA SER A 83 3.77 51.61 16.70
C SER A 83 3.65 50.92 15.34
N ARG A 84 2.47 50.34 15.01
CA ARG A 84 2.20 49.62 13.75
C ARG A 84 1.82 50.52 12.57
N TYR A 85 1.45 51.79 12.80
CA TYR A 85 0.98 52.70 11.73
C TYR A 85 1.95 53.82 11.36
N SER A 86 3.17 53.79 11.91
CA SER A 86 4.27 54.73 11.60
C SER A 86 4.80 54.63 10.16
N MET A 87 4.53 53.52 9.47
CA MET A 87 4.96 53.30 8.07
C MET A 87 4.18 54.14 7.03
N TYR A 88 3.07 54.79 7.42
CA TYR A 88 2.30 55.65 6.53
C TYR A 88 2.71 57.12 6.68
N ASN A 89 2.79 57.86 5.56
CA ASN A 89 3.11 59.28 5.62
C ASN A 89 1.97 60.09 6.27
N SER A 90 2.30 61.30 6.75
CA SER A 90 1.38 62.17 7.49
C SER A 90 0.16 62.65 6.67
N VAL A 91 0.26 62.66 5.33
CA VAL A 91 -0.88 62.97 4.45
C VAL A 91 -1.85 61.78 4.40
N SER A 92 -1.35 60.55 4.25
CA SER A 92 -2.15 59.33 4.31
C SER A 92 -2.86 59.18 5.66
N GLN A 93 -2.16 59.43 6.77
CA GLN A 93 -2.76 59.38 8.12
C GLN A 93 -3.90 60.41 8.28
N LYS A 94 -3.71 61.66 7.84
CA LYS A 94 -4.76 62.69 7.85
C LYS A 94 -5.95 62.33 6.94
N LEU A 95 -5.70 61.71 5.80
CA LEU A 95 -6.75 61.26 4.89
C LEU A 95 -7.58 60.12 5.50
N MET A 96 -6.94 59.13 6.12
CA MET A 96 -7.62 58.03 6.81
C MET A 96 -8.50 58.55 7.96
N ALA A 97 -7.98 59.45 8.79
CA ALA A 97 -8.75 60.09 9.86
C ALA A 97 -9.97 60.87 9.32
N LYS A 98 -9.80 61.64 8.23
CA LYS A 98 -10.89 62.40 7.58
C LYS A 98 -11.96 61.50 6.93
N MET A 99 -11.61 60.24 6.62
CA MET A 99 -12.53 59.20 6.13
C MET A 99 -13.14 58.35 7.26
N GLY A 100 -12.93 58.71 8.53
CA GLY A 100 -13.54 58.05 9.69
C GLY A 100 -12.80 56.81 10.19
N PHE A 101 -11.52 56.63 9.86
CA PHE A 101 -10.70 55.54 10.39
C PHE A 101 -10.53 55.62 11.92
N ARG A 102 -10.60 54.46 12.58
CA ARG A 102 -10.32 54.26 14.01
C ARG A 102 -9.46 53.00 14.16
N GLU A 103 -8.46 53.04 15.05
CA GLU A 103 -7.52 51.94 15.20
C GLU A 103 -8.23 50.67 15.73
N GLY A 104 -8.36 49.64 14.89
CA GLY A 104 -9.07 48.38 15.18
C GLY A 104 -10.46 48.23 14.56
N GLU A 105 -10.98 49.25 13.87
CA GLU A 105 -12.27 49.24 13.17
C GLU A 105 -12.08 49.29 11.64
N GLY A 106 -13.05 48.76 10.88
CA GLY A 106 -13.01 48.73 9.42
C GLY A 106 -13.45 50.05 8.80
N LEU A 107 -12.75 50.52 7.77
CA LEU A 107 -13.03 51.84 7.15
C LEU A 107 -14.49 51.97 6.66
N GLY A 108 -15.27 52.87 7.25
CA GLY A 108 -16.66 53.13 6.87
C GLY A 108 -17.51 53.66 8.04
N LYS A 109 -18.67 54.27 7.73
CA LYS A 109 -19.53 54.97 8.71
C LYS A 109 -20.00 54.08 9.88
N PHE A 110 -20.06 52.76 9.68
CA PHE A 110 -20.46 51.77 10.70
C PHE A 110 -19.38 50.70 10.96
N GLY A 111 -18.10 51.00 10.75
CA GLY A 111 -17.00 50.06 11.02
C GLY A 111 -16.88 48.90 10.02
N GLN A 112 -17.66 48.94 8.93
CA GLN A 112 -17.94 47.85 8.00
C GLN A 112 -16.82 47.49 7.00
N GLY A 113 -15.73 48.26 6.98
CA GLY A 113 -14.61 48.01 6.06
C GLY A 113 -13.77 46.80 6.43
N ARG A 114 -12.78 46.45 5.59
CA ARG A 114 -11.79 45.43 5.95
C ARG A 114 -10.91 45.94 7.09
N LYS A 115 -10.76 45.15 8.16
CA LYS A 115 -9.92 45.49 9.33
C LYS A 115 -8.43 45.20 9.10
N GLU A 116 -8.13 44.31 8.17
CA GLU A 116 -6.78 43.91 7.79
C GLU A 116 -6.29 44.73 6.60
N ILE A 117 -4.98 45.01 6.57
CA ILE A 117 -4.32 45.69 5.45
C ILE A 117 -4.53 44.85 4.19
N VAL A 118 -4.94 45.50 3.10
CA VAL A 118 -4.95 44.85 1.78
C VAL A 118 -3.50 44.61 1.38
N GLU A 119 -3.06 43.36 1.41
CA GLU A 119 -1.71 42.98 0.99
C GLU A 119 -1.40 43.56 -0.40
N THR A 120 -0.24 44.19 -0.53
CA THR A 120 0.23 44.70 -1.80
C THR A 120 0.42 43.54 -2.77
N SER A 121 -0.23 43.61 -3.93
CA SER A 121 -0.13 42.60 -4.98
C SER A 121 1.34 42.43 -5.42
N LYS A 122 2.01 41.39 -4.90
CA LYS A 122 3.32 40.94 -5.40
C LYS A 122 3.15 40.66 -6.90
N GLN A 123 3.78 41.47 -7.76
CA GLN A 123 3.65 41.33 -9.22
C GLN A 123 4.22 39.97 -9.68
N LYS A 124 3.34 38.98 -9.86
CA LYS A 124 3.73 37.64 -10.31
C LYS A 124 4.28 37.70 -11.74
N GLY A 125 5.59 37.50 -11.89
CA GLY A 125 6.23 37.20 -13.17
C GLY A 125 6.96 38.33 -13.88
N ARG A 126 7.17 39.49 -13.26
CA ARG A 126 8.12 40.51 -13.77
C ARG A 126 8.98 41.05 -12.62
N ARG A 127 10.28 40.73 -12.63
CA ARG A 127 11.27 41.39 -11.77
C ARG A 127 11.36 42.87 -12.17
N GLY A 128 11.50 43.76 -11.19
CA GLY A 128 11.69 45.18 -11.46
C GLY A 128 13.05 45.45 -12.12
N LEU A 129 13.11 46.47 -12.99
CA LEU A 129 14.37 46.94 -13.58
C LEU A 129 15.34 47.33 -12.46
N GLY A 130 16.50 46.66 -12.39
CA GLY A 130 17.55 46.94 -11.40
C GLY A 130 17.59 46.02 -10.17
N MET A 131 16.74 44.99 -10.04
CA MET A 131 16.96 43.96 -9.01
C MET A 131 18.09 43.00 -9.42
N VAL A 132 19.22 43.07 -8.72
CA VAL A 132 20.28 42.06 -8.78
C VAL A 132 19.94 40.93 -7.80
N LEU A 133 20.02 39.68 -8.25
CA LEU A 133 19.99 38.51 -7.38
C LEU A 133 21.40 38.32 -6.80
N LYS A 134 21.52 38.36 -5.48
CA LYS A 134 22.73 37.89 -4.79
C LYS A 134 22.94 36.39 -5.06
N GLY A 135 24.18 35.92 -4.96
CA GLY A 135 24.61 34.58 -5.38
C GLY A 135 24.74 34.43 -6.91
N PHE A 136 23.72 34.86 -7.65
CA PHE A 136 23.60 34.71 -9.12
C PHE A 136 24.41 35.73 -9.95
N GLU A 137 25.35 36.45 -9.31
CA GLU A 137 26.29 37.37 -9.95
C GLU A 137 27.48 36.65 -10.63
N LYS A 138 27.76 35.39 -10.23
CA LYS A 138 28.75 34.54 -10.91
C LYS A 138 28.11 33.79 -12.09
N GLU A 139 28.76 33.80 -13.24
CA GLU A 139 28.46 32.82 -14.29
C GLU A 139 29.06 31.46 -13.90
N LEU A 140 28.21 30.43 -13.81
CA LEU A 140 28.66 29.04 -13.73
C LEU A 140 29.27 28.66 -15.08
N ASN A 141 30.59 28.46 -15.13
CA ASN A 141 31.38 28.13 -16.33
C ASN A 141 31.17 26.68 -16.84
N ILE A 142 29.91 26.19 -16.80
CA ILE A 142 29.51 24.81 -17.05
C ILE A 142 28.60 24.78 -18.28
N ASN A 143 29.08 24.19 -19.37
CA ASN A 143 28.34 24.11 -20.63
C ASN A 143 27.31 22.96 -20.63
N TRP A 144 26.19 23.16 -19.93
CA TRP A 144 25.05 22.23 -19.89
C TRP A 144 24.43 21.95 -21.28
N ARG A 145 24.68 22.78 -22.30
CA ARG A 145 24.21 22.53 -23.68
C ARG A 145 24.97 21.39 -24.40
N THR A 146 25.87 20.70 -23.70
CA THR A 146 26.53 19.46 -24.13
C THR A 146 25.85 18.20 -23.58
N GLU A 147 24.73 18.32 -22.88
CA GLU A 147 23.87 17.19 -22.54
C GLU A 147 23.41 16.42 -23.80
N PRO A 148 23.31 15.08 -23.75
CA PRO A 148 22.69 14.31 -24.82
C PRO A 148 21.19 14.64 -24.93
N GLU A 149 20.61 14.40 -26.11
CA GLU A 149 19.17 14.63 -26.29
C GLU A 149 18.35 13.68 -25.40
N ALA A 150 17.29 14.19 -24.77
CA ALA A 150 16.46 13.41 -23.85
C ALA A 150 15.75 12.25 -24.56
N THR A 151 15.73 11.07 -23.94
CA THR A 151 15.13 9.83 -24.49
C THR A 151 14.29 9.13 -23.44
N ALA A 152 13.41 8.21 -23.86
CA ALA A 152 12.64 7.36 -22.95
C ALA A 152 13.38 6.07 -22.53
N TYR A 153 14.58 5.83 -23.04
CA TYR A 153 15.37 4.61 -22.81
C TYR A 153 16.49 4.88 -21.79
N GLU A 154 16.72 3.89 -20.94
CA GLU A 154 17.67 3.95 -19.82
C GLU A 154 18.62 2.76 -19.89
N GLU A 155 19.91 3.01 -19.72
CA GLU A 155 20.94 1.97 -19.61
C GLU A 155 21.22 1.66 -18.13
N VAL A 156 21.61 0.42 -17.82
CA VAL A 156 21.93 -0.03 -16.46
C VAL A 156 23.34 -0.63 -16.44
N ASP A 157 24.30 0.13 -15.94
CA ASP A 157 25.61 -0.43 -15.53
C ASP A 157 25.41 -1.16 -14.19
N TRP A 158 25.79 -2.43 -14.12
CA TRP A 158 25.71 -3.25 -12.90
C TRP A 158 27.09 -3.42 -12.30
N PHE A 159 27.17 -3.55 -10.97
CA PHE A 159 28.41 -4.06 -10.38
C PHE A 159 28.75 -5.42 -11.01
N PRO A 160 30.05 -5.76 -11.11
CA PRO A 160 30.49 -7.14 -11.31
C PRO A 160 29.84 -8.11 -10.30
N GLU A 161 29.93 -9.40 -10.57
CA GLU A 161 29.40 -10.41 -9.64
C GLU A 161 30.36 -10.57 -8.47
N CYS A 162 29.83 -10.46 -7.24
CA CYS A 162 30.63 -10.52 -6.02
C CYS A 162 31.26 -11.93 -5.86
N THR A 163 32.58 -12.01 -6.08
CA THR A 163 33.36 -13.26 -6.00
C THR A 163 33.87 -13.59 -4.60
N THR A 164 33.75 -12.67 -3.64
CA THR A 164 34.03 -12.93 -2.23
C THR A 164 32.89 -13.72 -1.58
N GLU A 165 33.22 -14.49 -0.54
CA GLU A 165 32.22 -15.13 0.31
C GLU A 165 31.50 -14.06 1.18
N ILE A 166 30.38 -14.43 1.79
CA ILE A 166 29.63 -13.51 2.67
C ILE A 166 30.39 -13.42 4.00
N PRO A 167 30.72 -12.21 4.50
CA PRO A 167 31.42 -12.05 5.77
C PRO A 167 30.67 -12.73 6.93
N ASP A 168 31.41 -13.50 7.72
CA ASP A 168 30.88 -14.22 8.88
C ASP A 168 30.94 -13.38 10.18
N ALA A 169 30.43 -13.93 11.28
CA ALA A 169 30.40 -13.23 12.56
C ALA A 169 31.79 -12.91 13.16
N ASP A 170 32.84 -13.65 12.80
CA ASP A 170 34.21 -13.44 13.30
C ASP A 170 34.95 -12.40 12.45
N GLU A 171 34.73 -12.36 11.13
CA GLU A 171 35.22 -11.26 10.28
C GLU A 171 34.52 -9.93 10.62
N LEU A 172 33.19 -9.96 10.83
CA LEU A 172 32.38 -8.78 11.10
C LEU A 172 32.58 -8.15 12.49
N SER A 173 33.18 -8.86 13.46
CA SER A 173 33.30 -8.35 14.85
C SER A 173 34.08 -7.04 14.93
N ASP A 174 35.11 -6.90 14.10
CA ASP A 174 36.11 -5.84 14.19
C ASP A 174 35.86 -4.70 13.17
N TRP A 175 34.84 -4.85 12.30
CA TRP A 175 34.55 -3.89 11.21
C TRP A 175 33.90 -2.57 11.66
N MET A 176 33.24 -2.54 12.83
CA MET A 176 32.49 -1.36 13.29
C MET A 176 33.41 -0.35 13.99
N THR A 177 33.83 0.70 13.27
CA THR A 177 34.63 1.80 13.85
C THR A 177 33.75 2.91 14.41
N VAL A 178 34.07 3.40 15.62
CA VAL A 178 33.38 4.51 16.29
C VAL A 178 34.37 5.65 16.53
N GLU A 179 34.04 6.82 16.01
CA GLU A 179 34.89 8.02 16.05
C GLU A 179 34.09 9.24 16.51
N LYS A 180 34.71 10.41 16.48
CA LYS A 180 34.01 11.68 16.71
C LYS A 180 33.04 11.96 15.57
N ARG A 181 31.82 12.41 15.89
CA ARG A 181 30.79 12.75 14.90
C ARG A 181 31.27 13.83 13.93
N LYS A 182 31.33 13.47 12.65
CA LYS A 182 31.64 14.35 11.52
C LYS A 182 30.33 14.83 10.89
N LEU A 183 30.23 16.13 10.62
CA LEU A 183 29.12 16.79 9.91
C LEU A 183 29.64 17.66 8.75
N ILE A 184 30.75 17.23 8.15
CA ILE A 184 31.44 17.87 7.03
C ILE A 184 31.40 16.85 5.90
N ILE A 185 31.02 17.27 4.70
CA ILE A 185 30.98 16.44 3.49
C ILE A 185 32.12 16.79 2.52
N ASP A 186 32.67 18.00 2.64
CA ASP A 186 33.59 18.63 1.68
C ASP A 186 34.88 17.83 1.43
N ASP A 187 35.33 17.05 2.43
CA ASP A 187 36.55 16.24 2.40
C ASP A 187 36.30 14.73 2.17
N GLU A 188 35.05 14.30 1.93
CA GLU A 188 34.67 12.90 1.65
C GLU A 188 35.06 12.46 0.21
N THR A 189 36.36 12.49 -0.05
CA THR A 189 36.97 12.33 -1.39
C THR A 189 37.44 10.91 -1.69
N GLU A 190 37.21 9.97 -0.76
CA GLU A 190 37.58 8.55 -0.89
C GLU A 190 36.93 7.84 -2.08
N PHE A 191 35.72 8.27 -2.48
CA PHE A 191 34.96 7.66 -3.59
C PHE A 191 34.52 8.69 -4.65
N CYS A 192 35.19 9.85 -4.73
CA CYS A 192 34.93 10.91 -5.72
C CYS A 192 36.10 11.91 -5.77
N ARG A 193 36.55 12.34 -6.97
CA ARG A 193 37.54 13.41 -7.11
C ARG A 193 37.13 14.68 -6.35
N ASP A 194 38.01 15.14 -5.45
CA ASP A 194 37.99 16.43 -4.75
C ASP A 194 37.42 17.61 -5.56
N SER A 195 37.98 17.86 -6.74
CA SER A 195 37.56 18.96 -7.61
C SER A 195 36.15 18.80 -8.18
N LEU A 196 35.64 17.57 -8.29
CA LEU A 196 34.28 17.30 -8.75
C LEU A 196 33.27 17.42 -7.60
N LEU A 197 33.62 16.93 -6.41
CA LEU A 197 32.84 17.11 -5.19
C LEU A 197 32.69 18.61 -4.84
N THR A 198 33.79 19.36 -4.87
CA THR A 198 33.79 20.81 -4.63
C THR A 198 32.89 21.55 -5.62
N ASN A 199 33.04 21.28 -6.92
CA ASN A 199 32.17 21.86 -7.95
C ASN A 199 30.68 21.51 -7.76
N LEU A 200 30.36 20.30 -7.30
CA LEU A 200 28.98 19.91 -6.99
C LEU A 200 28.42 20.69 -5.81
N LEU A 201 29.19 20.83 -4.73
CA LEU A 201 28.78 21.55 -3.52
C LEU A 201 28.61 23.05 -3.79
N GLU A 202 29.51 23.68 -4.54
CA GLU A 202 29.33 25.05 -5.04
C GLU A 202 28.06 25.19 -5.89
N CYS A 203 27.79 24.24 -6.80
CA CYS A 203 26.59 24.26 -7.64
C CYS A 203 25.29 24.02 -6.86
N LYS A 204 25.33 23.29 -5.74
CA LYS A 204 24.18 23.15 -4.81
C LYS A 204 23.97 24.47 -4.07
N SER A 205 25.00 24.99 -3.39
CA SER A 205 24.89 26.20 -2.57
C SER A 205 24.67 27.50 -3.34
N ALA A 206 24.86 27.52 -4.67
CA ALA A 206 24.42 28.62 -5.53
C ALA A 206 22.90 28.89 -5.44
N PHE A 207 22.09 27.96 -4.93
CA PHE A 207 20.65 28.11 -4.77
C PHE A 207 20.20 28.54 -3.37
N ASP A 208 21.10 28.58 -2.37
CA ASP A 208 20.76 28.82 -0.95
C ASP A 208 20.14 30.21 -0.71
N GLU A 209 20.46 31.21 -1.55
CA GLU A 209 19.90 32.56 -1.48
C GLU A 209 18.62 32.77 -2.34
N LEU A 210 18.13 31.75 -3.08
CA LEU A 210 17.03 31.90 -4.03
C LEU A 210 15.64 31.56 -3.42
N GLU A 211 14.61 32.36 -3.72
CA GLU A 211 13.23 32.04 -3.31
C GLU A 211 12.78 30.70 -3.92
N GLY A 212 12.47 29.71 -3.07
CA GLY A 212 12.19 28.33 -3.48
C GLY A 212 10.97 28.13 -4.40
N GLU A 213 10.10 29.13 -4.60
CA GLU A 213 9.12 29.13 -5.69
C GLU A 213 9.77 29.38 -7.07
N GLU A 214 10.76 30.27 -7.16
CA GLU A 214 11.43 30.59 -8.41
C GLU A 214 12.32 29.43 -8.88
N MET A 215 13.06 28.80 -7.96
CA MET A 215 13.81 27.56 -8.23
C MET A 215 12.90 26.45 -8.78
N ARG A 216 11.76 26.18 -8.12
CA ARG A 216 10.80 25.16 -8.56
C ARG A 216 10.21 25.45 -9.94
N ARG A 217 9.93 26.72 -10.26
CA ARG A 217 9.45 27.12 -11.59
C ARG A 217 10.51 26.94 -12.68
N ALA A 218 11.78 27.28 -12.41
CA ALA A 218 12.88 27.04 -13.35
C ALA A 218 13.11 25.55 -13.58
N ARG A 219 13.22 24.75 -12.51
CA ARG A 219 13.34 23.29 -12.54
C ARG A 219 12.19 22.61 -13.30
N THR A 220 10.97 23.14 -13.20
CA THR A 220 9.80 22.63 -13.93
C THR A 220 9.92 22.84 -15.45
N ARG A 221 10.62 23.89 -15.90
CA ARG A 221 10.87 24.16 -17.32
C ARG A 221 12.11 23.46 -17.87
N SER A 222 13.11 23.18 -17.04
CA SER A 222 14.42 22.63 -17.46
C SER A 222 14.56 21.12 -17.39
N ASN A 223 13.70 20.43 -16.61
CA ASN A 223 13.67 18.96 -16.56
C ASN A 223 12.83 18.38 -17.73
N PRO A 224 13.40 17.61 -18.68
CA PRO A 224 12.66 17.03 -19.79
C PRO A 224 11.53 16.07 -19.36
N TYR A 225 11.60 15.51 -18.15
CA TYR A 225 10.72 14.45 -17.67
C TYR A 225 9.61 14.94 -16.70
N GLU A 226 9.57 16.23 -16.33
CA GLU A 226 8.67 16.76 -15.29
C GLU A 226 7.16 16.66 -15.67
N MET A 227 6.82 16.49 -16.95
CA MET A 227 5.42 16.28 -17.39
C MET A 227 4.87 14.88 -17.07
N ILE A 228 5.71 13.88 -16.77
CA ILE A 228 5.27 12.51 -16.40
C ILE A 228 4.44 12.54 -15.11
N ARG A 229 4.93 13.26 -14.10
CA ARG A 229 4.29 13.44 -12.77
C ARG A 229 3.90 12.10 -12.14
N GLY A 230 2.65 11.95 -11.70
CA GLY A 230 2.08 10.70 -11.18
C GLY A 230 1.12 10.00 -12.16
N ALA A 231 0.93 10.52 -13.37
CA ALA A 231 -0.15 10.11 -14.29
C ALA A 231 -1.54 10.05 -13.61
N PHE A 232 -2.06 8.85 -13.34
CA PHE A 232 -3.32 8.61 -12.62
C PHE A 232 -3.14 8.10 -11.17
N PHE A 233 -1.89 7.89 -10.73
CA PHE A 233 -1.54 7.47 -9.37
C PHE A 233 -1.51 8.67 -8.40
N LEU A 234 -1.50 8.37 -7.09
CA LEU A 234 -1.60 9.36 -6.02
C LEU A 234 -0.45 10.37 -5.97
N ASN A 235 0.77 9.97 -6.34
CA ASN A 235 1.96 10.82 -6.36
C ASN A 235 2.98 10.43 -7.45
N ARG A 236 4.15 11.09 -7.47
CA ARG A 236 5.22 10.78 -8.45
C ARG A 236 6.00 9.51 -8.10
N ALA A 237 6.07 9.10 -6.84
CA ALA A 237 6.79 7.91 -6.42
C ALA A 237 6.25 6.64 -7.10
N ALA A 238 4.93 6.54 -7.31
CA ALA A 238 4.31 5.47 -8.10
C ALA A 238 4.90 5.34 -9.52
N MET A 239 5.21 6.47 -10.16
CA MET A 239 5.85 6.49 -11.47
C MET A 239 7.36 6.15 -11.41
N LYS A 240 8.05 6.40 -10.28
CA LYS A 240 9.42 5.90 -10.06
C LYS A 240 9.46 4.37 -10.06
N MET A 241 8.55 3.71 -9.36
CA MET A 241 8.44 2.24 -9.42
C MET A 241 7.93 1.71 -10.77
N ALA A 242 7.05 2.44 -11.46
CA ALA A 242 6.64 2.06 -12.83
C ALA A 242 7.81 2.09 -13.83
N ASN A 243 8.65 3.11 -13.73
CA ASN A 243 9.87 3.30 -14.51
C ASN A 243 10.91 2.20 -14.20
N VAL A 244 11.23 1.98 -12.92
CA VAL A 244 12.22 0.97 -12.51
C VAL A 244 11.73 -0.46 -12.80
N ASP A 245 10.48 -0.81 -12.51
CA ASP A 245 9.97 -2.16 -12.79
C ASP A 245 9.98 -2.47 -14.30
N HIS A 246 9.83 -1.48 -15.19
CA HIS A 246 10.09 -1.69 -16.62
C HIS A 246 11.58 -1.91 -16.93
N VAL A 247 12.45 -1.00 -16.49
CA VAL A 247 13.91 -1.04 -16.78
C VAL A 247 14.55 -2.34 -16.26
N PHE A 248 14.09 -2.83 -15.11
CA PHE A 248 14.55 -4.08 -14.51
C PHE A 248 13.67 -5.28 -14.91
N ASP A 249 13.22 -5.30 -16.17
CA ASP A 249 12.72 -6.50 -16.84
C ASP A 249 11.46 -7.12 -16.17
N TYR A 250 10.66 -6.27 -15.51
CA TYR A 250 9.54 -6.62 -14.63
C TYR A 250 9.90 -7.55 -13.46
N MET A 251 11.13 -7.51 -12.94
CA MET A 251 11.56 -8.43 -11.89
C MET A 251 10.78 -8.29 -10.57
N PHE A 252 10.22 -7.11 -10.25
CA PHE A 252 9.43 -6.93 -9.04
C PHE A 252 8.00 -7.46 -9.24
N THR A 253 7.30 -7.03 -10.29
CA THR A 253 5.90 -7.44 -10.52
C THR A 253 5.76 -8.83 -11.18
N ASN A 254 6.82 -9.35 -11.79
CA ASN A 254 6.87 -10.66 -12.46
C ASN A 254 8.25 -11.35 -12.26
N PRO A 255 8.62 -11.71 -11.01
CA PRO A 255 9.93 -12.30 -10.70
C PRO A 255 10.15 -13.62 -11.47
N LYS A 256 11.31 -13.72 -12.13
CA LYS A 256 11.72 -14.86 -12.98
C LYS A 256 12.69 -15.77 -12.22
N ASP A 257 12.70 -17.06 -12.55
CA ASP A 257 13.74 -18.01 -12.10
C ASP A 257 15.03 -17.85 -12.92
N SER A 258 16.06 -18.62 -12.54
CA SER A 258 17.37 -18.64 -13.24
C SER A 258 17.29 -19.11 -14.70
N HIS A 259 16.14 -19.66 -15.12
CA HIS A 259 15.86 -20.11 -16.48
C HIS A 259 14.94 -19.13 -17.24
N GLY A 260 14.71 -17.92 -16.69
CA GLY A 260 13.88 -16.86 -17.26
C GLY A 260 12.37 -17.08 -17.16
N ARG A 261 11.91 -18.14 -16.49
CA ARG A 261 10.48 -18.49 -16.37
C ARG A 261 9.87 -17.75 -15.17
N PRO A 262 8.63 -17.25 -15.23
CA PRO A 262 7.98 -16.67 -14.05
C PRO A 262 7.95 -17.63 -12.86
N LYS A 263 8.46 -17.20 -11.70
CA LYS A 263 8.38 -17.96 -10.43
C LYS A 263 6.92 -18.19 -10.03
N LEU A 264 6.08 -17.17 -10.26
CA LEU A 264 4.64 -17.20 -10.03
C LEU A 264 3.91 -17.43 -11.36
N LYS A 265 3.12 -18.51 -11.45
CA LYS A 265 2.17 -18.71 -12.56
C LYS A 265 0.79 -18.26 -12.12
N ASP A 266 0.06 -17.51 -12.94
CA ASP A 266 -1.26 -16.97 -12.55
C ASP A 266 -2.28 -18.06 -12.21
N LYS A 267 -2.12 -19.26 -12.79
CA LYS A 267 -2.92 -20.48 -12.53
C LYS A 267 -2.59 -21.18 -11.20
N GLU A 268 -1.50 -20.81 -10.53
CA GLU A 268 -1.07 -21.42 -9.26
C GLU A 268 -1.53 -20.58 -8.06
N SER A 269 -1.70 -21.22 -6.90
CA SER A 269 -2.36 -20.64 -5.73
C SER A 269 -1.47 -19.74 -4.86
N GLU A 270 -0.27 -19.38 -5.32
CA GLU A 270 0.68 -18.48 -4.64
C GLU A 270 0.41 -17.00 -4.95
N LEU A 271 0.65 -16.13 -3.98
CA LEU A 271 0.52 -14.67 -4.07
C LEU A 271 1.90 -14.01 -4.22
N LEU A 272 1.96 -12.92 -4.99
CA LEU A 272 3.12 -12.02 -4.96
C LEU A 272 3.12 -11.22 -3.65
N TYR A 273 3.85 -11.71 -2.65
CA TYR A 273 4.10 -10.98 -1.41
C TYR A 273 5.19 -9.91 -1.60
N PHE A 274 4.94 -8.67 -1.15
CA PHE A 274 5.93 -7.57 -1.14
C PHE A 274 5.89 -6.76 0.16
N ALA A 275 6.97 -6.03 0.44
CA ALA A 275 7.04 -5.05 1.54
C ALA A 275 7.34 -3.64 1.01
N ASP A 276 6.81 -2.61 1.67
CA ASP A 276 7.00 -1.20 1.31
C ASP A 276 7.28 -0.36 2.58
N VAL A 277 8.52 0.11 2.75
CA VAL A 277 9.02 0.66 4.03
C VAL A 277 9.45 2.12 3.89
N CYS A 278 9.13 2.94 4.90
CA CYS A 278 9.30 4.39 4.88
C CYS A 278 8.60 5.07 3.70
N ALA A 279 7.50 4.46 3.24
CA ALA A 279 6.92 4.68 1.91
C ALA A 279 5.61 5.49 1.90
N GLY A 280 5.16 6.01 3.05
CA GLY A 280 3.97 6.86 3.11
C GLY A 280 4.14 8.12 2.24
N PRO A 281 3.15 8.52 1.42
CA PRO A 281 1.74 8.09 1.45
C PRO A 281 1.38 6.76 0.76
N GLY A 282 2.33 6.04 0.13
CA GLY A 282 2.13 4.68 -0.39
C GLY A 282 2.17 4.53 -1.93
N GLY A 283 2.78 5.48 -2.65
CA GLY A 283 2.78 5.47 -4.13
C GLY A 283 3.42 4.22 -4.75
N PHE A 284 4.50 3.72 -4.16
CA PHE A 284 5.17 2.49 -4.59
C PHE A 284 4.22 1.28 -4.52
N SER A 285 3.54 1.11 -3.38
CA SER A 285 2.45 0.15 -3.21
C SER A 285 1.30 0.33 -4.21
N GLU A 286 0.85 1.56 -4.50
CA GLU A 286 -0.26 1.78 -5.45
C GLU A 286 0.10 1.24 -6.85
N TYR A 287 1.34 1.44 -7.32
CA TYR A 287 1.81 0.86 -8.59
C TYR A 287 1.73 -0.67 -8.60
N VAL A 288 2.31 -1.33 -7.58
CA VAL A 288 2.36 -2.81 -7.51
C VAL A 288 0.95 -3.41 -7.43
N LEU A 289 0.09 -2.84 -6.59
CA LEU A 289 -1.29 -3.29 -6.41
C LEU A 289 -2.15 -3.04 -7.65
N TRP A 290 -1.93 -1.94 -8.39
CA TRP A 290 -2.58 -1.69 -9.67
C TRP A 290 -2.13 -2.71 -10.73
N ARG A 291 -0.82 -2.96 -10.86
CA ARG A 291 -0.25 -3.87 -11.87
C ARG A 291 -0.68 -5.33 -11.63
N LYS A 292 -0.77 -5.77 -10.38
CA LYS A 292 -0.99 -7.19 -10.02
C LYS A 292 -2.35 -7.52 -9.41
N LYS A 293 -3.17 -6.52 -9.08
CA LYS A 293 -4.54 -6.70 -8.56
C LYS A 293 -4.59 -7.71 -7.40
N TRP A 294 -5.62 -8.53 -7.34
CA TRP A 294 -5.83 -9.56 -6.31
C TRP A 294 -4.83 -10.74 -6.31
N HIS A 295 -3.79 -10.71 -7.14
CA HIS A 295 -2.71 -11.71 -7.12
C HIS A 295 -1.52 -11.33 -6.23
N THR A 296 -1.58 -10.20 -5.52
CA THR A 296 -0.54 -9.71 -4.62
C THR A 296 -1.07 -9.39 -3.22
N LYS A 297 -0.17 -9.40 -2.22
CA LYS A 297 -0.39 -8.98 -0.83
C LYS A 297 0.78 -8.10 -0.43
N GLY A 298 0.51 -6.89 0.04
CA GLY A 298 1.54 -5.94 0.49
C GLY A 298 1.53 -5.72 2.00
N PHE A 299 2.72 -5.53 2.58
CA PHE A 299 2.92 -5.17 3.98
C PHE A 299 3.66 -3.84 4.07
N GLY A 300 3.18 -2.90 4.89
CA GLY A 300 3.74 -1.56 4.98
C GLY A 300 4.26 -1.21 6.37
N MET A 301 5.35 -0.45 6.45
CA MET A 301 5.76 0.23 7.69
C MET A 301 6.26 1.65 7.37
N THR A 302 5.66 2.66 7.97
CA THR A 302 6.06 4.07 7.82
C THR A 302 5.77 4.81 9.11
N LEU A 303 6.47 5.93 9.36
CA LEU A 303 6.21 6.78 10.51
C LEU A 303 4.79 7.37 10.47
N LYS A 304 4.06 7.28 11.59
CA LYS A 304 2.75 7.90 11.73
C LYS A 304 2.83 9.43 11.68
N GLY A 305 1.79 10.06 11.12
CA GLY A 305 1.65 11.51 11.08
C GLY A 305 1.26 12.04 9.70
N PRO A 306 1.72 13.24 9.29
CA PRO A 306 1.36 13.86 8.01
C PRO A 306 1.71 13.00 6.76
N ASN A 307 2.74 12.16 6.87
CA ASN A 307 3.25 11.28 5.81
C ASN A 307 2.94 9.79 6.09
N ASP A 308 1.85 9.49 6.81
CA ASP A 308 1.35 8.11 6.94
C ASP A 308 0.75 7.60 5.61
N PHE A 309 0.48 6.30 5.50
CA PHE A 309 -0.15 5.69 4.32
C PHE A 309 -1.56 6.23 4.08
N LYS A 310 -1.79 6.87 2.93
CA LYS A 310 -3.10 7.40 2.52
C LYS A 310 -3.85 6.35 1.70
N LEU A 311 -4.23 5.25 2.34
CA LEU A 311 -4.96 4.14 1.71
C LEU A 311 -6.34 4.56 1.17
N GLU A 312 -6.86 5.68 1.65
CA GLU A 312 -8.05 6.37 1.16
C GLU A 312 -7.86 7.04 -0.21
N ASP A 313 -6.62 7.39 -0.56
CA ASP A 313 -6.22 8.07 -1.79
C ASP A 313 -5.83 7.11 -2.92
N PHE A 314 -5.67 5.81 -2.64
CA PHE A 314 -5.43 4.78 -3.66
C PHE A 314 -6.67 4.68 -4.55
N TYR A 315 -6.61 5.28 -5.74
CA TYR A 315 -7.72 5.31 -6.71
C TYR A 315 -7.44 4.36 -7.88
N ALA A 316 -6.18 4.15 -8.24
CA ALA A 316 -5.76 3.18 -9.24
C ALA A 316 -5.90 1.74 -8.73
N ALA A 317 -5.61 1.52 -7.45
CA ALA A 317 -5.40 0.19 -6.88
C ALA A 317 -6.35 -0.17 -5.71
N PRO A 318 -6.60 -1.46 -5.45
CA PRO A 318 -7.32 -1.93 -4.27
C PRO A 318 -6.44 -1.93 -3.01
N SER A 319 -6.56 -0.89 -2.18
CA SER A 319 -5.80 -0.76 -0.92
C SER A 319 -6.22 -1.76 0.18
N GLU A 320 -7.27 -2.55 -0.04
CA GLU A 320 -7.67 -3.64 0.85
C GLU A 320 -6.66 -4.81 0.85
N LEU A 321 -5.83 -4.91 -0.19
CA LEU A 321 -4.73 -5.89 -0.33
C LEU A 321 -3.43 -5.46 0.38
N PHE A 322 -3.44 -4.29 1.01
CA PHE A 322 -2.31 -3.74 1.75
C PHE A 322 -2.57 -3.73 3.26
N GLU A 323 -1.52 -3.95 4.05
CA GLU A 323 -1.61 -4.00 5.50
C GLU A 323 -0.46 -3.21 6.15
N PRO A 324 -0.71 -1.95 6.57
CA PRO A 324 0.21 -1.19 7.41
C PRO A 324 0.38 -1.83 8.79
N TYR A 325 1.62 -1.85 9.27
CA TYR A 325 2.04 -2.37 10.55
C TYR A 325 3.14 -1.47 11.11
N TYR A 326 2.96 -0.92 12.30
CA TYR A 326 3.76 0.18 12.85
C TYR A 326 4.77 -0.28 13.92
N GLY A 327 5.18 -1.55 13.85
CA GLY A 327 6.17 -2.13 14.73
C GLY A 327 5.59 -2.67 16.04
N GLU A 328 6.21 -2.32 17.17
CA GLU A 328 5.76 -2.75 18.50
C GLU A 328 4.34 -2.24 18.80
N GLY A 329 3.46 -3.13 19.25
CA GLY A 329 2.02 -2.82 19.37
C GLY A 329 1.23 -2.93 18.06
N GLY A 330 1.87 -3.33 16.95
CA GLY A 330 1.21 -3.61 15.67
C GLY A 330 0.60 -2.36 15.04
N VAL A 331 -0.73 -2.23 15.07
CA VAL A 331 -1.41 -1.05 14.52
C VAL A 331 -1.33 0.19 15.42
N ASP A 332 -0.99 0.02 16.71
CA ASP A 332 -0.89 1.14 17.66
C ASP A 332 0.54 1.72 17.78
N GLY A 333 1.55 1.05 17.22
CA GLY A 333 2.97 1.49 17.23
C GLY A 333 3.25 2.80 16.50
N ASP A 334 4.50 3.28 16.55
CA ASP A 334 4.91 4.57 15.95
C ASP A 334 5.38 4.48 14.49
N GLY A 335 5.82 3.29 14.03
CA GLY A 335 6.35 3.06 12.69
C GLY A 335 7.81 3.52 12.50
N ASP A 336 8.54 3.83 13.57
CA ASP A 336 9.94 4.24 13.49
C ASP A 336 10.84 3.05 13.13
N VAL A 337 11.32 3.01 11.89
CA VAL A 337 12.22 1.98 11.37
C VAL A 337 13.57 1.93 12.11
N THR A 338 13.97 2.98 12.82
CA THR A 338 15.24 3.02 13.56
C THR A 338 15.18 2.25 14.89
N ARG A 339 13.99 1.94 15.39
CA ARG A 339 13.79 1.20 16.64
C ARG A 339 14.01 -0.32 16.46
N PRO A 340 14.91 -0.97 17.23
CA PRO A 340 15.13 -2.42 17.15
C PRO A 340 13.88 -3.26 17.40
N GLU A 341 13.00 -2.81 18.30
CA GLU A 341 11.72 -3.46 18.61
C GLU A 341 10.79 -3.50 17.38
N ASN A 342 10.69 -2.39 16.66
CA ASN A 342 9.86 -2.26 15.46
C ASN A 342 10.37 -3.12 14.30
N ILE A 343 11.68 -3.10 14.06
CA ILE A 343 12.35 -3.99 13.08
C ILE A 343 12.00 -5.45 13.37
N THR A 344 12.13 -5.86 14.64
CA THR A 344 11.85 -7.24 15.08
C THR A 344 10.38 -7.61 14.92
N ALA A 345 9.47 -6.72 15.32
CA ALA A 345 8.03 -6.93 15.22
C ALA A 345 7.55 -7.03 13.76
N PHE A 346 7.99 -6.12 12.89
CA PHE A 346 7.65 -6.11 11.46
C PHE A 346 8.23 -7.33 10.72
N ARG A 347 9.47 -7.74 11.04
CA ARG A 347 10.06 -8.99 10.55
C ARG A 347 9.20 -10.20 10.88
N ASN A 348 8.86 -10.37 12.16
CA ASN A 348 8.10 -11.53 12.60
C ASN A 348 6.69 -11.53 11.98
N PHE A 349 6.02 -10.38 11.95
CA PHE A 349 4.74 -10.21 11.27
C PHE A 349 4.78 -10.61 9.79
N ILE A 350 5.81 -10.21 9.03
CA ILE A 350 5.97 -10.64 7.64
C ILE A 350 6.19 -12.15 7.54
N LEU A 351 7.08 -12.73 8.36
CA LEU A 351 7.39 -14.17 8.31
C LEU A 351 6.14 -15.02 8.60
N ASP A 352 5.38 -14.69 9.64
CA ASP A 352 4.13 -15.38 10.00
C ASP A 352 3.09 -15.34 8.87
N ASN A 353 3.10 -14.29 8.04
CA ASN A 353 2.17 -14.09 6.93
C ASN A 353 2.71 -14.52 5.55
N THR A 354 3.93 -15.06 5.48
CA THR A 354 4.62 -15.46 4.24
C THR A 354 5.15 -16.90 4.27
N GLU A 355 4.51 -17.78 5.07
CA GLU A 355 4.93 -19.18 5.25
C GLU A 355 6.37 -19.31 5.79
N HIS A 356 6.80 -18.33 6.62
CA HIS A 356 8.16 -18.12 7.11
C HIS A 356 9.25 -17.98 6.02
N LYS A 357 8.86 -17.71 4.77
CA LYS A 357 9.81 -17.50 3.65
C LYS A 357 10.26 -16.06 3.49
N GLY A 358 9.45 -15.08 3.90
CA GLY A 358 9.64 -13.67 3.57
C GLY A 358 8.99 -13.25 2.24
N VAL A 359 9.06 -11.94 1.94
CA VAL A 359 8.49 -11.34 0.74
C VAL A 359 9.34 -11.63 -0.51
N HIS A 360 8.72 -11.60 -1.70
CA HIS A 360 9.45 -11.75 -2.97
C HIS A 360 10.40 -10.57 -3.20
N PHE A 361 9.96 -9.38 -2.84
CA PHE A 361 10.79 -8.19 -2.86
C PHE A 361 10.35 -7.18 -1.79
N MET A 362 11.29 -6.33 -1.40
CA MET A 362 11.04 -5.15 -0.57
C MET A 362 11.40 -3.87 -1.35
N MET A 363 10.58 -2.84 -1.18
CA MET A 363 10.86 -1.48 -1.62
C MET A 363 11.04 -0.59 -0.40
N ALA A 364 11.91 0.42 -0.51
CA ALA A 364 12.11 1.43 0.51
C ALA A 364 12.38 2.80 -0.12
N ASP A 365 11.61 3.82 0.27
CA ASP A 365 11.69 5.18 -0.28
C ASP A 365 11.91 6.24 0.82
N GLY A 366 12.62 5.86 1.88
CA GLY A 366 12.85 6.71 3.04
C GLY A 366 13.61 7.99 2.74
N GLY A 367 13.15 9.08 3.35
CA GLY A 367 13.78 10.39 3.31
C GLY A 367 13.02 11.36 4.20
N PHE A 368 13.66 12.47 4.56
CA PHE A 368 13.08 13.57 5.32
C PHE A 368 13.66 14.88 4.83
N SER A 369 12.94 15.99 5.04
CA SER A 369 13.45 17.31 4.67
C SER A 369 14.69 17.69 5.48
N VAL A 370 15.67 18.24 4.78
CA VAL A 370 16.95 18.75 5.28
C VAL A 370 17.14 20.21 4.85
N GLU A 371 16.03 20.96 4.87
CA GLU A 371 15.92 22.34 4.35
C GLU A 371 16.98 23.27 4.98
N GLY A 372 17.89 23.80 4.16
CA GLY A 372 19.04 24.60 4.59
C GLY A 372 20.26 23.79 5.06
N GLN A 373 20.28 22.47 4.84
CA GLN A 373 21.37 21.52 5.14
C GLN A 373 21.50 20.43 4.05
N GLU A 374 21.07 20.71 2.82
CA GLU A 374 20.99 19.78 1.69
C GLU A 374 22.32 19.07 1.38
N ASN A 375 23.45 19.78 1.53
CA ASN A 375 24.78 19.23 1.28
C ASN A 375 25.16 18.06 2.20
N ILE A 376 24.62 18.00 3.43
CA ILE A 376 24.91 16.93 4.40
C ILE A 376 23.79 15.88 4.50
N GLN A 377 22.89 15.80 3.52
CA GLN A 377 21.76 14.87 3.51
C GLN A 377 22.16 13.41 3.70
N GLU A 378 23.29 12.98 3.12
CA GLU A 378 23.85 11.63 3.29
C GLU A 378 24.15 11.36 4.78
N ILE A 379 24.93 12.23 5.42
CA ILE A 379 25.34 12.10 6.83
C ILE A 379 24.12 12.11 7.75
N LEU A 380 23.15 13.01 7.51
CA LEU A 380 21.93 13.09 8.31
C LEU A 380 21.04 11.84 8.17
N SER A 381 20.98 11.24 6.97
CA SER A 381 20.12 10.08 6.68
C SER A 381 20.79 8.71 6.89
N LYS A 382 22.07 8.66 7.30
CA LYS A 382 22.87 7.43 7.43
C LYS A 382 22.21 6.31 8.23
N GLN A 383 21.56 6.60 9.36
CA GLN A 383 20.85 5.59 10.17
C GLN A 383 19.61 5.06 9.45
N LEU A 384 18.90 5.92 8.71
CA LEU A 384 17.72 5.55 7.93
C LEU A 384 18.10 4.67 6.74
N LEU A 385 19.23 4.94 6.06
CA LEU A 385 19.79 4.08 5.02
C LEU A 385 20.12 2.67 5.58
N LEU A 386 20.88 2.63 6.67
CA LEU A 386 21.23 1.38 7.36
C LEU A 386 19.99 0.57 7.75
N CYS A 387 18.99 1.21 8.35
CA CYS A 387 17.79 0.52 8.83
C CYS A 387 16.93 -0.03 7.68
N GLN A 388 16.86 0.68 6.54
CA GLN A 388 16.19 0.15 5.35
C GLN A 388 16.90 -1.08 4.79
N PHE A 389 18.23 -1.08 4.74
CA PHE A 389 19.02 -2.24 4.28
C PHE A 389 18.87 -3.43 5.25
N LEU A 390 18.97 -3.18 6.56
CA LEU A 390 18.75 -4.16 7.62
C LEU A 390 17.36 -4.80 7.56
N VAL A 391 16.30 -4.02 7.34
CA VAL A 391 14.95 -4.56 7.17
C VAL A 391 14.86 -5.37 5.86
N GLY A 392 15.49 -4.92 4.77
CA GLY A 392 15.62 -5.68 3.52
C GLY A 392 16.19 -7.09 3.74
N LEU A 393 17.38 -7.19 4.37
CA LEU A 393 18.02 -8.46 4.75
C LEU A 393 17.25 -9.24 5.83
N SER A 394 16.27 -8.64 6.50
CA SER A 394 15.45 -9.29 7.52
C SER A 394 14.16 -9.91 6.97
N VAL A 395 13.62 -9.42 5.84
CA VAL A 395 12.26 -9.77 5.38
C VAL A 395 12.16 -10.28 3.96
N VAL A 396 13.17 -10.07 3.10
CA VAL A 396 13.20 -10.59 1.73
C VAL A 396 13.57 -12.08 1.74
N ARG A 397 12.92 -12.88 0.88
CA ARG A 397 13.20 -14.32 0.73
C ARG A 397 14.48 -14.59 -0.06
N THR A 398 15.09 -15.78 0.11
CA THR A 398 16.17 -16.27 -0.77
C THR A 398 15.79 -16.16 -2.25
N GLY A 399 16.71 -15.63 -3.07
CA GLY A 399 16.47 -15.34 -4.49
C GLY A 399 15.42 -14.24 -4.73
N GLY A 400 15.05 -13.48 -3.70
CA GLY A 400 14.20 -12.29 -3.76
C GLY A 400 14.97 -11.04 -4.20
N HIS A 401 14.30 -9.89 -4.22
CA HIS A 401 14.85 -8.62 -4.73
C HIS A 401 14.67 -7.47 -3.74
N PHE A 402 15.48 -6.43 -3.84
CA PHE A 402 15.40 -5.27 -2.95
C PHE A 402 15.67 -3.99 -3.74
N ILE A 403 14.94 -2.93 -3.42
CA ILE A 403 15.21 -1.58 -3.92
C ILE A 403 15.10 -0.58 -2.79
N CYS A 404 16.11 0.28 -2.65
CA CYS A 404 16.14 1.34 -1.64
C CYS A 404 16.58 2.66 -2.26
N LYS A 405 15.89 3.74 -1.93
CA LYS A 405 16.39 5.10 -2.17
C LYS A 405 17.65 5.34 -1.35
N THR A 406 18.58 6.06 -1.95
CA THR A 406 19.71 6.72 -1.29
C THR A 406 19.94 8.09 -1.95
N PHE A 407 20.88 8.86 -1.42
CA PHE A 407 21.23 10.19 -1.91
C PHE A 407 22.66 10.16 -2.49
N ASP A 408 23.50 11.08 -2.02
CA ASP A 408 24.95 10.97 -2.21
C ASP A 408 25.50 9.72 -1.48
N LEU A 409 26.66 9.24 -1.94
CA LEU A 409 27.34 8.03 -1.47
C LEU A 409 28.85 8.27 -1.39
N PHE A 410 29.25 9.40 -0.82
CA PHE A 410 30.66 9.80 -0.70
C PHE A 410 31.31 9.23 0.55
N THR A 411 30.57 9.09 1.65
CA THR A 411 31.12 8.65 2.93
C THR A 411 31.48 7.15 2.90
N PRO A 412 32.62 6.74 3.48
CA PRO A 412 32.95 5.34 3.72
C PRO A 412 31.85 4.54 4.46
N PHE A 413 31.06 5.20 5.32
CA PHE A 413 29.88 4.59 5.96
C PHE A 413 28.86 4.09 4.93
N SER A 414 28.42 4.98 4.03
CA SER A 414 27.42 4.63 3.01
C SER A 414 27.96 3.62 2.01
N VAL A 415 29.22 3.75 1.61
CA VAL A 415 29.86 2.81 0.67
C VAL A 415 30.05 1.43 1.31
N GLY A 416 30.38 1.36 2.60
CA GLY A 416 30.40 0.11 3.36
C GLY A 416 29.03 -0.58 3.41
N LEU A 417 27.93 0.18 3.55
CA LEU A 417 26.59 -0.38 3.47
C LEU A 417 26.26 -0.93 2.07
N ILE A 418 26.72 -0.29 0.99
CA ILE A 418 26.57 -0.80 -0.38
C ILE A 418 27.42 -2.07 -0.59
N TYR A 419 28.63 -2.14 -0.01
CA TYR A 419 29.48 -3.34 -0.05
C TYR A 419 28.82 -4.54 0.64
N LEU A 420 28.17 -4.34 1.79
CA LEU A 420 27.42 -5.40 2.47
C LEU A 420 26.24 -5.92 1.62
N LEU A 421 25.55 -5.05 0.88
CA LEU A 421 24.53 -5.49 -0.09
C LEU A 421 25.13 -6.23 -1.30
N TYR A 422 26.29 -5.79 -1.80
CA TYR A 422 27.05 -6.47 -2.85
C TYR A 422 27.46 -7.90 -2.44
N CYS A 423 27.92 -8.08 -1.21
CA CYS A 423 28.18 -9.41 -0.65
C CYS A 423 26.90 -10.26 -0.55
N CYS A 424 25.78 -9.70 -0.06
CA CYS A 424 24.55 -10.45 0.21
C CYS A 424 23.65 -10.78 -1.00
N PHE A 425 23.86 -10.20 -2.18
CA PHE A 425 22.99 -10.42 -3.36
C PHE A 425 23.78 -10.96 -4.58
N GLU A 426 23.11 -11.70 -5.48
CA GLU A 426 23.69 -12.19 -6.74
C GLU A 426 24.24 -11.03 -7.57
N ARG A 427 23.46 -9.96 -7.76
CA ARG A 427 23.88 -8.73 -8.45
C ARG A 427 23.25 -7.48 -7.82
N ILE A 428 24.01 -6.38 -7.81
CA ILE A 428 23.50 -5.05 -7.43
C ILE A 428 23.88 -3.99 -8.48
N CYS A 429 23.19 -2.85 -8.48
CA CYS A 429 23.55 -1.65 -9.25
C CYS A 429 23.12 -0.36 -8.54
N LEU A 430 23.73 0.76 -8.92
CA LEU A 430 23.28 2.11 -8.54
C LEU A 430 22.63 2.77 -9.75
N PHE A 431 21.35 3.14 -9.63
CA PHE A 431 20.52 3.59 -10.75
C PHE A 431 19.73 4.85 -10.42
N LYS A 432 19.75 5.86 -11.31
CA LYS A 432 18.90 7.06 -11.21
C LYS A 432 17.85 7.02 -12.34
N PRO A 433 16.57 6.68 -12.05
CA PRO A 433 15.53 6.65 -13.07
C PRO A 433 15.24 8.06 -13.61
N LEU A 434 14.76 8.18 -14.85
CA LEU A 434 14.36 9.47 -15.47
C LEU A 434 13.23 10.18 -14.72
N THR A 435 12.46 9.45 -13.90
CA THR A 435 11.45 9.97 -12.98
C THR A 435 12.00 10.52 -11.66
N SER A 436 13.29 10.33 -11.38
CA SER A 436 14.05 11.09 -10.39
C SER A 436 14.51 12.42 -11.01
N ARG A 437 14.46 13.52 -10.24
CA ARG A 437 14.80 14.85 -10.78
C ARG A 437 16.32 14.95 -11.03
N PRO A 438 16.79 15.40 -12.21
CA PRO A 438 18.20 15.27 -12.60
C PRO A 438 19.19 16.06 -11.74
N ALA A 439 18.74 17.11 -11.04
CA ALA A 439 19.57 17.97 -10.21
C ALA A 439 19.63 17.58 -8.71
N ASN A 440 18.84 16.59 -8.25
CA ASN A 440 18.93 16.10 -6.88
C ASN A 440 19.84 14.86 -6.78
N SER A 441 20.40 14.62 -5.59
CA SER A 441 21.31 13.49 -5.36
C SER A 441 20.61 12.12 -5.31
N GLU A 442 19.28 12.08 -5.43
CA GLU A 442 18.48 10.86 -5.31
C GLU A 442 18.91 9.82 -6.37
N ARG A 443 19.23 8.62 -5.91
CA ARG A 443 19.43 7.43 -6.71
C ARG A 443 18.88 6.22 -5.95
N TYR A 444 18.74 5.09 -6.63
CA TYR A 444 18.28 3.84 -6.02
C TYR A 444 19.40 2.80 -6.09
N VAL A 445 19.66 2.12 -4.98
CA VAL A 445 20.37 0.84 -5.02
C VAL A 445 19.34 -0.24 -5.34
N VAL A 446 19.63 -1.05 -6.36
CA VAL A 446 18.76 -2.11 -6.82
C VAL A 446 19.52 -3.44 -6.72
N CYS A 447 18.94 -4.39 -6.00
CA CYS A 447 19.57 -5.64 -5.62
C CYS A 447 18.72 -6.82 -6.10
N ARG A 448 19.35 -7.78 -6.77
CA ARG A 448 18.72 -8.94 -7.37
C ARG A 448 19.33 -10.21 -6.79
N GLY A 449 18.48 -11.08 -6.27
CA GLY A 449 18.81 -12.42 -5.82
C GLY A 449 19.48 -12.45 -4.45
N LEU A 450 18.71 -12.35 -3.36
CA LEU A 450 19.27 -12.49 -2.02
C LEU A 450 19.90 -13.89 -1.85
N LYS A 451 21.20 -13.95 -1.51
CA LYS A 451 21.93 -15.20 -1.27
C LYS A 451 21.46 -15.87 0.03
N GLU A 452 21.78 -17.15 0.20
CA GLU A 452 21.66 -17.85 1.49
C GLU A 452 22.85 -17.47 2.40
N GLY A 453 22.73 -17.69 3.72
CA GLY A 453 23.82 -17.43 4.68
C GLY A 453 23.97 -15.97 5.14
N ILE A 454 23.10 -15.06 4.73
CA ILE A 454 23.16 -13.61 5.05
C ILE A 454 22.86 -13.24 6.52
N ASP A 455 22.67 -14.23 7.39
CA ASP A 455 22.22 -14.06 8.77
C ASP A 455 23.18 -13.21 9.60
N ASP A 456 24.50 -13.39 9.46
CA ASP A 456 25.48 -12.68 10.27
C ASP A 456 25.64 -11.21 9.86
N VAL A 457 25.64 -10.89 8.56
CA VAL A 457 25.56 -9.50 8.08
C VAL A 457 24.29 -8.79 8.61
N ARG A 458 23.15 -9.48 8.65
CA ARG A 458 21.91 -8.95 9.24
C ARG A 458 22.06 -8.74 10.76
N ASN A 459 22.65 -9.69 11.48
CA ASN A 459 22.89 -9.62 12.92
C ASN A 459 23.87 -8.49 13.29
N TYR A 460 24.91 -8.29 12.46
CA TYR A 460 25.86 -7.19 12.53
C TYR A 460 25.17 -5.84 12.33
N LEU A 461 24.44 -5.64 11.23
CA LEU A 461 23.72 -4.37 10.99
C LEU A 461 22.68 -4.06 12.08
N PHE A 462 22.02 -5.08 12.65
CA PHE A 462 21.15 -4.89 13.83
C PHE A 462 21.93 -4.38 15.04
N THR A 463 23.16 -4.86 15.24
CA THR A 463 24.07 -4.41 16.30
C THR A 463 24.59 -2.99 16.03
N VAL A 464 24.93 -2.64 14.79
CA VAL A 464 25.31 -1.27 14.39
C VAL A 464 24.15 -0.30 14.60
N ASN A 465 22.91 -0.64 14.22
CA ASN A 465 21.75 0.21 14.51
C ASN A 465 21.54 0.41 16.03
N ARG A 466 21.73 -0.65 16.83
CA ARG A 466 21.72 -0.51 18.29
C ARG A 466 22.83 0.43 18.75
N ARG A 467 24.05 0.35 18.21
CA ARG A 467 25.15 1.26 18.55
C ARG A 467 24.84 2.72 18.20
N LEU A 468 24.33 3.00 17.00
CA LEU A 468 23.89 4.33 16.57
C LEU A 468 22.84 4.92 17.53
N ASN A 469 21.83 4.13 17.93
CA ASN A 469 20.83 4.57 18.90
C ASN A 469 21.41 4.90 20.28
N HIS A 470 22.46 4.20 20.75
CA HIS A 470 23.16 4.56 22.00
C HIS A 470 24.05 5.79 21.86
N LEU A 471 24.50 6.13 20.65
CA LEU A 471 25.37 7.28 20.37
C LEU A 471 24.60 8.55 20.00
N ARG A 472 23.28 8.48 19.78
CA ARG A 472 22.43 9.57 19.23
C ARG A 472 22.69 10.94 19.87
N ASP A 473 22.78 10.99 21.20
CA ASP A 473 22.99 12.22 22.00
C ASP A 473 24.48 12.48 22.40
N SER A 474 25.44 11.74 21.85
CA SER A 474 26.87 11.90 22.14
C SER A 474 27.64 12.67 21.05
N ASP A 475 28.88 13.05 21.34
CA ASP A 475 29.82 13.62 20.37
C ASP A 475 30.51 12.54 19.48
N GLN A 476 30.17 11.27 19.69
CA GLN A 476 30.61 10.13 18.88
C GLN A 476 29.56 9.68 17.86
N ASP A 477 30.01 8.92 16.87
CA ASP A 477 29.17 8.26 15.86
C ASP A 477 29.91 7.03 15.27
N VAL A 478 29.18 6.12 14.62
CA VAL A 478 29.79 5.02 13.85
C VAL A 478 30.27 5.58 12.51
N SER A 479 31.58 5.64 12.29
CA SER A 479 32.17 6.17 11.05
C SER A 479 32.32 5.11 9.96
N LEU A 480 32.68 3.88 10.34
CA LEU A 480 32.86 2.75 9.41
C LEU A 480 31.98 1.56 9.81
N VAL A 481 31.46 0.88 8.78
CA VAL A 481 30.79 -0.44 8.89
C VAL A 481 31.50 -1.52 8.06
N VAL A 482 32.54 -1.14 7.33
CA VAL A 482 33.49 -1.99 6.59
C VAL A 482 34.83 -1.22 6.60
N PRO A 483 35.99 -1.86 6.88
CA PRO A 483 37.29 -1.20 6.82
C PRO A 483 37.65 -0.71 5.41
N MET A 484 38.35 0.41 5.30
CA MET A 484 38.77 0.97 4.00
C MET A 484 39.74 0.06 3.25
N GLU A 485 40.48 -0.78 3.97
CA GLU A 485 41.38 -1.81 3.46
C GLU A 485 40.61 -2.90 2.68
N VAL A 486 39.41 -3.26 3.16
CA VAL A 486 38.51 -4.22 2.48
C VAL A 486 37.87 -3.56 1.26
N LEU A 487 37.36 -2.32 1.42
CA LEU A 487 36.70 -1.57 0.34
C LEU A 487 37.65 -1.23 -0.82
N ARG A 488 38.94 -0.97 -0.55
CA ARG A 488 39.99 -0.79 -1.55
C ARG A 488 40.61 -2.12 -2.04
N GLY A 489 40.37 -3.22 -1.31
CA GLY A 489 40.81 -4.56 -1.65
C GLY A 489 40.07 -5.12 -2.86
N ASP A 490 38.72 -5.03 -2.85
CA ASP A 490 37.93 -5.30 -4.05
C ASP A 490 37.96 -4.09 -5.00
N ARG A 491 38.94 -4.11 -5.91
CA ARG A 491 39.08 -3.11 -6.97
C ARG A 491 37.89 -3.08 -7.93
N GLN A 492 37.19 -4.18 -8.15
CA GLN A 492 36.04 -4.21 -9.08
C GLN A 492 34.85 -3.47 -8.48
N PHE A 493 34.62 -3.63 -7.18
CA PHE A 493 33.67 -2.82 -6.42
C PHE A 493 34.10 -1.35 -6.36
N TYR A 494 35.36 -1.07 -6.00
CA TYR A 494 35.90 0.28 -5.87
C TYR A 494 35.83 1.09 -7.18
N ASP A 495 36.30 0.53 -8.29
CA ASP A 495 36.32 1.17 -9.62
C ASP A 495 34.91 1.37 -10.20
N TYR A 496 33.90 0.62 -9.73
CA TYR A 496 32.50 0.91 -10.02
C TYR A 496 31.97 2.06 -9.14
N MET A 497 32.23 2.02 -7.82
CA MET A 497 31.76 3.05 -6.88
C MET A 497 32.24 4.45 -7.27
N VAL A 498 33.54 4.62 -7.55
CA VAL A 498 34.10 5.90 -7.99
C VAL A 498 33.41 6.36 -9.28
N ARG A 499 33.33 5.50 -10.30
CA ARG A 499 32.70 5.82 -11.60
C ARG A 499 31.23 6.20 -11.46
N SER A 500 30.49 5.50 -10.61
CA SER A 500 29.06 5.74 -10.35
C SER A 500 28.84 7.09 -9.66
N ASN A 501 29.67 7.42 -8.67
CA ASN A 501 29.65 8.71 -8.01
C ASN A 501 30.01 9.85 -8.96
N GLU A 502 31.13 9.75 -9.66
CA GLU A 502 31.59 10.83 -10.55
C GLU A 502 30.64 11.07 -11.73
N SER A 503 30.13 10.00 -12.36
CA SER A 503 29.13 10.11 -13.43
C SER A 503 27.85 10.81 -12.95
N HIS A 504 27.38 10.49 -11.73
CA HIS A 504 26.24 11.17 -11.12
C HIS A 504 26.54 12.65 -10.85
N CYS A 505 27.72 12.97 -10.30
CA CYS A 505 28.15 14.36 -10.06
C CYS A 505 28.19 15.16 -11.37
N GLU A 506 28.78 14.63 -12.45
CA GLU A 506 28.87 15.32 -13.74
C GLU A 506 27.50 15.59 -14.37
N VAL A 507 26.53 14.69 -14.21
CA VAL A 507 25.13 14.90 -14.64
C VAL A 507 24.43 15.91 -13.74
N GLN A 508 24.59 15.81 -12.41
CA GLN A 508 23.94 16.69 -11.45
C GLN A 508 24.45 18.14 -11.56
N ILE A 509 25.75 18.35 -11.75
CA ILE A 509 26.38 19.66 -12.00
C ILE A 509 25.81 20.31 -13.26
N LYS A 510 25.67 19.58 -14.37
CA LYS A 510 25.05 20.09 -15.61
C LYS A 510 23.59 20.45 -15.37
N ALA A 511 22.83 19.60 -14.70
CA ALA A 511 21.42 19.85 -14.38
C ALA A 511 21.22 21.05 -13.43
N LEU A 512 22.11 21.26 -12.46
CA LEU A 512 22.13 22.45 -11.58
C LEU A 512 22.45 23.72 -12.39
N ALA A 513 23.51 23.73 -13.20
CA ALA A 513 23.85 24.85 -14.08
C ALA A 513 22.72 25.17 -15.10
N LYS A 514 22.01 24.14 -15.56
CA LYS A 514 20.82 24.28 -16.41
C LYS A 514 19.65 24.93 -15.66
N ILE A 515 19.37 24.55 -14.41
CA ILE A 515 18.38 25.25 -13.58
C ILE A 515 18.79 26.72 -13.36
N HIS A 516 20.06 27.00 -13.07
CA HIS A 516 20.60 28.35 -12.88
C HIS A 516 20.35 29.23 -14.12
N ALA A 517 20.68 28.72 -15.31
CA ALA A 517 20.39 29.41 -16.58
C ALA A 517 18.90 29.67 -16.79
N PHE A 518 18.01 28.75 -16.40
CA PHE A 518 16.56 28.93 -16.47
C PHE A 518 16.00 29.82 -15.33
N VAL A 519 16.76 30.12 -14.27
CA VAL A 519 16.43 31.17 -13.28
C VAL A 519 16.82 32.55 -13.81
N GLN A 520 17.94 32.64 -14.54
CA GLN A 520 18.39 33.88 -15.17
C GLN A 520 17.50 34.24 -16.39
N ASP A 521 17.28 33.32 -17.32
CA ASP A 521 16.42 33.49 -18.50
C ASP A 521 15.11 32.70 -18.35
N SER A 522 14.00 33.43 -18.19
CA SER A 522 12.66 32.86 -18.06
C SER A 522 12.01 32.41 -19.38
N THR A 523 12.63 32.71 -20.53
CA THR A 523 12.17 32.28 -21.86
C THR A 523 12.59 30.85 -22.21
N LEU A 524 13.62 30.32 -21.53
CA LEU A 524 14.08 28.94 -21.71
C LEU A 524 13.01 27.92 -21.28
N SER A 525 12.84 26.89 -22.12
CA SER A 525 11.89 25.78 -21.95
C SER A 525 12.40 24.52 -22.66
N GLU A 526 12.05 23.35 -22.13
CA GLU A 526 12.26 22.05 -22.79
C GLU A 526 11.07 21.71 -23.71
N PRO A 527 11.21 21.77 -25.05
CA PRO A 527 10.07 21.62 -25.96
C PRO A 527 9.54 20.18 -26.04
N ARG A 528 10.39 19.17 -25.79
CA ARG A 528 10.04 17.75 -25.97
C ARG A 528 9.33 17.11 -24.77
N GLN A 529 9.07 17.84 -23.67
CA GLN A 529 8.45 17.28 -22.44
C GLN A 529 7.16 16.47 -22.70
N ALA A 530 6.31 16.93 -23.62
CA ALA A 530 5.03 16.28 -23.92
C ALA A 530 5.21 14.97 -24.71
N ASP A 531 6.15 14.92 -25.66
CA ASP A 531 6.44 13.73 -26.46
C ASP A 531 7.18 12.67 -25.65
N ILE A 532 8.18 13.09 -24.85
CA ILE A 532 8.92 12.21 -23.94
C ILE A 532 7.96 11.55 -22.95
N ARG A 533 7.05 12.32 -22.34
CA ARG A 533 5.99 11.77 -21.47
C ARG A 533 5.19 10.67 -22.17
N LYS A 534 4.76 10.91 -23.40
CA LYS A 534 3.95 9.96 -24.20
C LYS A 534 4.74 8.70 -24.57
N GLU A 535 6.04 8.85 -24.84
CA GLU A 535 6.96 7.76 -25.12
C GLU A 535 7.19 6.89 -23.87
N CYS A 536 7.55 7.48 -22.74
CA CYS A 536 7.73 6.79 -21.45
C CYS A 536 6.48 6.05 -21.00
N LEU A 537 5.29 6.69 -21.03
CA LEU A 537 4.03 6.03 -20.64
C LEU A 537 3.71 4.83 -21.55
N LYS A 538 3.95 4.95 -22.86
CA LYS A 538 3.79 3.85 -23.81
C LYS A 538 4.79 2.71 -23.53
N LEU A 539 6.07 3.03 -23.32
CA LEU A 539 7.15 2.08 -23.09
C LEU A 539 6.94 1.26 -21.81
N TRP A 540 6.63 1.93 -20.70
CA TRP A 540 6.41 1.29 -19.39
C TRP A 540 5.03 0.61 -19.27
N GLY A 541 4.19 0.70 -20.31
CA GLY A 541 2.84 0.11 -20.34
C GLY A 541 1.90 0.74 -19.31
N ILE A 542 1.88 2.08 -19.23
CA ILE A 542 1.06 2.87 -18.31
C ILE A 542 0.02 3.65 -19.13
N PRO A 543 -1.29 3.50 -18.88
CA PRO A 543 -2.31 4.18 -19.66
C PRO A 543 -2.30 5.70 -19.41
N ASP A 544 -2.36 6.49 -20.49
CA ASP A 544 -2.43 7.95 -20.40
C ASP A 544 -3.84 8.40 -20.01
N GLN A 545 -4.06 8.48 -18.69
CA GLN A 545 -5.33 8.82 -18.06
C GLN A 545 -5.09 9.80 -16.89
N ALA A 546 -6.11 10.60 -16.57
CA ALA A 546 -6.11 11.46 -15.39
C ALA A 546 -6.45 10.65 -14.13
N ARG A 547 -5.94 11.07 -12.96
CA ARG A 547 -6.37 10.56 -11.66
C ARG A 547 -7.83 10.97 -11.41
N VAL A 548 -8.73 9.99 -11.33
CA VAL A 548 -10.17 10.19 -11.08
C VAL A 548 -10.59 9.38 -9.86
N ALA A 549 -11.27 10.03 -8.92
CA ALA A 549 -11.82 9.37 -7.74
C ALA A 549 -12.96 8.39 -8.12
N PRO A 550 -13.05 7.19 -7.51
CA PRO A 550 -14.09 6.22 -7.85
C PRO A 550 -15.50 6.78 -7.62
N THR A 551 -16.39 6.62 -8.61
CA THR A 551 -17.76 7.12 -8.53
C THR A 551 -18.66 6.20 -7.68
N ASN A 552 -19.38 6.80 -6.72
CA ASN A 552 -20.41 6.11 -5.95
C ASN A 552 -21.60 5.77 -6.86
N THR A 553 -21.67 4.51 -7.29
CA THR A 553 -22.78 3.93 -8.05
C THR A 553 -23.74 3.19 -7.10
N ASP A 554 -24.99 3.01 -7.51
CA ASP A 554 -25.93 2.16 -6.78
C ASP A 554 -25.51 0.67 -6.89
N PRO A 555 -25.57 -0.12 -5.80
CA PRO A 555 -25.24 -1.55 -5.82
C PRO A 555 -25.97 -2.37 -6.89
N ARG A 556 -27.24 -2.06 -7.19
CA ARG A 556 -28.03 -2.78 -8.21
C ARG A 556 -27.50 -2.50 -9.61
N THR A 557 -27.25 -1.23 -9.94
CA THR A 557 -26.60 -0.79 -11.18
C THR A 557 -25.21 -1.40 -11.31
N LYS A 558 -24.42 -1.39 -10.24
CA LYS A 558 -23.06 -1.95 -10.22
C LYS A 558 -23.04 -3.46 -10.43
N PHE A 559 -23.98 -4.19 -9.82
CA PHE A 559 -24.20 -5.62 -10.07
C PHE A 559 -24.49 -5.88 -11.55
N PHE A 560 -25.42 -5.15 -12.17
CA PHE A 560 -25.76 -5.31 -13.59
C PHE A 560 -24.58 -4.98 -14.53
N GLN A 561 -23.77 -3.98 -14.21
CA GLN A 561 -22.52 -3.68 -14.94
C GLN A 561 -21.53 -4.85 -14.91
N LEU A 562 -21.39 -5.52 -13.75
CA LEU A 562 -20.50 -6.68 -13.61
C LEU A 562 -21.03 -7.91 -14.35
N ILE A 563 -22.30 -8.30 -14.13
CA ILE A 563 -22.81 -9.57 -14.68
C ILE A 563 -23.05 -9.52 -16.20
N GLN A 564 -23.09 -8.32 -16.80
CA GLN A 564 -23.30 -8.03 -18.23
C GLN A 564 -24.60 -8.64 -18.81
N SER A 565 -25.62 -8.77 -17.98
CA SER A 565 -26.93 -9.33 -18.33
C SER A 565 -28.01 -8.70 -17.46
N GLN A 566 -29.24 -8.59 -17.96
CA GLN A 566 -30.41 -8.20 -17.16
C GLN A 566 -31.15 -9.41 -16.55
N ASN A 567 -30.82 -10.64 -16.96
CA ASN A 567 -31.43 -11.83 -16.39
C ASN A 567 -30.89 -12.09 -14.97
N ILE A 568 -31.80 -12.12 -13.99
CA ILE A 568 -31.50 -12.40 -12.58
C ILE A 568 -32.05 -13.76 -12.11
N ASP A 569 -32.76 -14.50 -12.96
CA ASP A 569 -33.47 -15.72 -12.60
C ASP A 569 -32.49 -16.80 -12.08
N VAL A 570 -31.31 -16.85 -12.68
CA VAL A 570 -30.15 -17.68 -12.28
C VAL A 570 -29.82 -17.53 -10.79
N PHE A 571 -29.96 -16.33 -10.23
CA PHE A 571 -29.62 -16.02 -8.84
C PHE A 571 -30.79 -16.32 -7.87
N SER A 572 -32.00 -16.51 -8.40
CA SER A 572 -33.23 -16.75 -7.63
C SER A 572 -33.50 -18.24 -7.33
N TYR A 573 -32.78 -19.16 -8.00
CA TYR A 573 -32.99 -20.60 -7.86
C TYR A 573 -32.74 -21.09 -6.44
N LYS A 574 -33.77 -21.69 -5.83
CA LYS A 574 -33.66 -22.47 -4.60
C LYS A 574 -32.92 -23.79 -4.86
N PRO A 575 -32.19 -24.34 -3.88
CA PRO A 575 -31.61 -25.68 -3.99
C PRO A 575 -32.72 -26.75 -4.06
N THR A 576 -32.43 -27.87 -4.72
CA THR A 576 -33.33 -29.04 -4.69
C THR A 576 -33.09 -29.85 -3.42
N ALA A 577 -34.13 -30.29 -2.73
CA ALA A 577 -33.98 -31.08 -1.51
C ALA A 577 -33.37 -32.47 -1.77
N LEU A 578 -32.44 -32.91 -0.90
CA LEU A 578 -31.97 -34.28 -0.88
C LEU A 578 -33.01 -35.19 -0.22
N THR A 579 -33.48 -36.18 -0.98
CA THR A 579 -34.50 -37.17 -0.64
C THR A 579 -34.05 -38.50 -1.26
N ALA A 580 -34.62 -39.65 -0.89
CA ALA A 580 -34.25 -40.94 -1.51
C ALA A 580 -34.27 -40.88 -3.06
N LYS A 581 -35.33 -40.31 -3.64
CA LYS A 581 -35.52 -40.12 -5.09
C LYS A 581 -34.56 -39.12 -5.76
N THR A 582 -33.90 -38.25 -5.01
CA THR A 582 -32.83 -37.37 -5.53
C THR A 582 -31.43 -37.91 -5.22
N LEU A 583 -31.26 -38.72 -4.17
CA LEU A 583 -30.06 -39.49 -3.88
C LEU A 583 -29.81 -40.56 -4.96
N GLU A 584 -30.84 -41.29 -5.40
CA GLU A 584 -30.81 -42.25 -6.52
C GLU A 584 -30.19 -41.69 -7.82
N LYS A 585 -30.20 -40.37 -8.02
CA LYS A 585 -29.63 -39.71 -9.20
C LYS A 585 -28.13 -39.46 -9.10
N LEU A 586 -27.53 -39.56 -7.92
CA LEU A 586 -26.11 -39.28 -7.65
C LEU A 586 -25.19 -40.46 -8.00
N ILE A 587 -25.47 -41.14 -9.12
CA ILE A 587 -24.78 -42.36 -9.58
C ILE A 587 -23.28 -42.07 -9.79
N HIS A 588 -22.95 -40.91 -10.36
CA HIS A 588 -21.57 -40.50 -10.61
C HIS A 588 -21.03 -39.61 -9.47
N VAL A 589 -20.77 -40.22 -8.31
CA VAL A 589 -20.37 -39.53 -7.07
C VAL A 589 -19.19 -38.53 -7.26
N PHE A 590 -18.26 -38.80 -8.18
CA PHE A 590 -17.13 -37.90 -8.45
C PHE A 590 -17.48 -36.58 -9.17
N ASP A 591 -18.67 -36.47 -9.76
CA ASP A 591 -19.15 -35.24 -10.40
C ASP A 591 -19.61 -34.19 -9.39
N TYR A 592 -19.63 -34.52 -8.11
CA TYR A 592 -20.19 -33.70 -7.05
C TYR A 592 -19.15 -33.27 -6.00
N ARG A 593 -19.40 -32.12 -5.37
CA ARG A 593 -18.63 -31.60 -4.23
C ARG A 593 -19.54 -31.25 -3.07
N CYS A 594 -19.12 -31.61 -1.87
CA CYS A 594 -19.89 -31.43 -0.64
C CYS A 594 -19.37 -30.25 0.18
N MET A 595 -20.26 -29.42 0.72
CA MET A 595 -19.94 -28.30 1.63
C MET A 595 -20.91 -28.27 2.80
N VAL A 596 -20.39 -28.17 4.03
CA VAL A 596 -21.21 -28.00 5.24
C VAL A 596 -21.49 -26.50 5.44
N CYS A 597 -22.77 -26.15 5.65
CA CYS A 597 -23.20 -24.77 5.83
C CYS A 597 -23.97 -24.57 7.16
N GLY A 598 -24.05 -23.32 7.61
CA GLY A 598 -24.68 -22.88 8.85
C GLY A 598 -25.75 -21.79 8.70
N SER A 599 -25.88 -21.15 7.53
CA SER A 599 -26.99 -20.24 7.21
C SER A 599 -27.37 -20.23 5.72
N GLU A 600 -28.43 -19.49 5.36
CA GLU A 600 -28.84 -19.37 3.95
C GLU A 600 -27.79 -18.59 3.11
N PRO A 601 -27.48 -19.04 1.88
CA PRO A 601 -26.54 -18.39 0.99
C PRO A 601 -27.09 -17.03 0.49
N LYS A 602 -26.18 -16.07 0.36
CA LYS A 602 -26.43 -14.71 -0.14
C LYS A 602 -25.37 -14.33 -1.17
N PHE A 603 -25.71 -13.38 -2.02
CA PHE A 603 -24.73 -12.71 -2.88
C PHE A 603 -24.15 -11.51 -2.13
N LEU A 604 -22.83 -11.34 -2.22
CA LEU A 604 -22.09 -10.28 -1.57
C LEU A 604 -21.26 -9.52 -2.61
N LEU A 605 -21.50 -8.21 -2.69
CA LEU A 605 -20.89 -7.28 -3.64
C LEU A 605 -19.94 -6.33 -2.88
N GLY A 606 -18.66 -6.37 -3.23
CA GLY A 606 -17.64 -5.42 -2.77
C GLY A 606 -17.51 -4.25 -3.75
N MET A 607 -17.73 -3.04 -3.27
CA MET A 607 -17.59 -1.79 -4.03
C MET A 607 -16.34 -0.97 -3.63
N GLY A 608 -15.48 -1.56 -2.78
CA GLY A 608 -14.29 -0.93 -2.21
C GLY A 608 -14.45 -0.70 -0.70
N ARG A 609 -13.39 -1.01 0.06
CA ARG A 609 -13.27 -0.80 1.51
C ARG A 609 -14.50 -1.38 2.23
N SER A 610 -15.13 -0.61 3.12
CA SER A 610 -16.34 -0.98 3.85
C SER A 610 -17.66 -0.75 3.09
N GLN A 611 -17.63 -0.47 1.78
CA GLN A 611 -18.83 -0.40 0.93
C GLN A 611 -19.15 -1.79 0.39
N ILE A 612 -19.64 -2.64 1.28
CA ILE A 612 -19.99 -4.03 1.01
C ILE A 612 -21.50 -4.19 1.18
N TYR A 613 -22.15 -4.84 0.21
CA TYR A 613 -23.60 -5.02 0.18
C TYR A 613 -23.97 -6.50 0.00
N THR A 614 -25.12 -6.91 0.55
CA THR A 614 -25.66 -8.27 0.42
C THR A 614 -27.04 -8.29 -0.21
N TRP A 615 -27.37 -9.39 -0.89
CA TRP A 615 -28.65 -9.60 -1.57
C TRP A 615 -29.07 -11.08 -1.50
N GLY A 616 -30.36 -11.35 -1.33
CA GLY A 616 -30.93 -12.70 -1.15
C GLY A 616 -31.24 -13.47 -2.44
N GLY A 617 -30.88 -12.92 -3.60
CA GLY A 617 -31.08 -13.55 -4.92
C GLY A 617 -32.48 -13.37 -5.52
N ARG A 618 -33.47 -12.86 -4.77
CA ARG A 618 -34.84 -12.67 -5.28
C ARG A 618 -35.01 -11.27 -5.89
N SER A 619 -35.84 -11.19 -6.94
CA SER A 619 -36.13 -9.95 -7.67
C SER A 619 -36.61 -8.78 -6.80
N ASN A 620 -37.38 -9.08 -5.75
CA ASN A 620 -37.95 -8.13 -4.80
C ASN A 620 -37.01 -7.80 -3.62
N ASP A 621 -35.95 -8.58 -3.40
CA ASP A 621 -34.99 -8.31 -2.33
C ASP A 621 -34.16 -7.07 -2.69
N ARG A 622 -34.00 -6.16 -1.72
CA ARG A 622 -33.12 -4.99 -1.87
C ARG A 622 -31.68 -5.35 -1.49
N TRP A 623 -30.71 -4.67 -2.10
CA TRP A 623 -29.33 -4.68 -1.61
C TRP A 623 -29.28 -3.99 -0.25
N THR A 624 -28.75 -4.68 0.76
CA THR A 624 -28.55 -4.14 2.11
C THR A 624 -27.06 -3.95 2.38
N LYS A 625 -26.67 -2.86 3.05
CA LYS A 625 -25.27 -2.70 3.47
C LYS A 625 -24.93 -3.74 4.54
N LEU A 626 -23.73 -4.31 4.46
CA LEU A 626 -23.23 -5.30 5.40
C LEU A 626 -22.83 -4.64 6.73
N ASP A 627 -23.46 -5.07 7.83
CA ASP A 627 -23.14 -4.64 9.19
C ASP A 627 -22.05 -5.54 9.81
N LEU A 628 -20.86 -5.52 9.22
CA LEU A 628 -19.65 -6.20 9.71
C LEU A 628 -18.43 -5.32 9.43
N LYS A 629 -17.44 -5.34 10.34
CA LYS A 629 -16.15 -4.66 10.18
C LYS A 629 -15.25 -5.46 9.22
N THR A 630 -15.42 -5.27 7.92
CA THR A 630 -14.65 -5.99 6.90
C THR A 630 -14.44 -5.11 5.67
N GLU A 631 -13.43 -5.44 4.87
CA GLU A 631 -13.00 -4.66 3.71
C GLU A 631 -12.83 -5.56 2.50
N LEU A 632 -13.32 -5.14 1.33
CA LEU A 632 -13.18 -5.89 0.09
C LEU A 632 -12.91 -4.97 -1.11
N PRO A 633 -11.97 -5.35 -2.00
CA PRO A 633 -11.75 -4.69 -3.27
C PRO A 633 -13.03 -4.45 -4.06
N ARG A 634 -13.10 -3.29 -4.71
CA ARG A 634 -14.13 -2.99 -5.72
C ARG A 634 -14.19 -4.09 -6.79
N ASP A 635 -15.36 -4.23 -7.42
CA ASP A 635 -15.61 -5.16 -8.52
C ASP A 635 -15.49 -6.64 -8.11
N THR A 636 -15.84 -6.95 -6.85
CA THR A 636 -15.83 -8.30 -6.28
C THR A 636 -17.26 -8.78 -6.05
N LEU A 637 -17.62 -9.96 -6.56
CA LEU A 637 -18.94 -10.58 -6.38
C LEU A 637 -18.78 -12.05 -5.98
N LEU A 638 -19.24 -12.37 -4.77
CA LEU A 638 -19.09 -13.67 -4.11
C LEU A 638 -20.46 -14.28 -3.81
N SER A 639 -20.55 -15.61 -3.80
CA SER A 639 -21.61 -16.35 -3.12
C SER A 639 -21.10 -16.73 -1.73
N VAL A 640 -21.80 -16.31 -0.68
CA VAL A 640 -21.35 -16.45 0.71
C VAL A 640 -22.49 -16.90 1.62
N GLU A 641 -22.14 -17.42 2.78
CA GLU A 641 -23.03 -17.43 3.95
C GLU A 641 -22.44 -16.55 5.06
N ILE A 642 -23.29 -16.05 5.96
CA ILE A 642 -22.87 -15.27 7.13
C ILE A 642 -23.20 -16.09 8.36
N VAL A 643 -22.17 -16.52 9.08
CA VAL A 643 -22.26 -17.54 10.13
C VAL A 643 -21.71 -17.01 11.43
N ASN A 644 -22.26 -17.50 12.54
CA ASN A 644 -21.79 -17.16 13.88
C ASN A 644 -20.84 -18.26 14.35
N GLU A 645 -19.53 -17.99 14.26
CA GLU A 645 -18.50 -18.82 14.86
C GLU A 645 -18.50 -18.67 16.39
N LEU A 646 -18.20 -19.76 17.08
CA LEU A 646 -18.18 -19.90 18.51
C LEU A 646 -16.78 -20.37 18.93
N LYS A 647 -16.15 -19.68 19.90
CA LYS A 647 -14.88 -20.11 20.51
C LYS A 647 -15.10 -20.41 21.99
N GLY A 648 -14.66 -21.60 22.42
CA GLY A 648 -14.94 -22.16 23.75
C GLY A 648 -16.40 -22.63 23.91
N GLU A 649 -16.71 -23.23 25.05
CA GLU A 649 -18.03 -23.82 25.36
C GLU A 649 -18.70 -23.22 26.61
N GLY A 650 -20.01 -23.45 26.72
CA GLY A 650 -20.79 -23.08 27.91
C GLY A 650 -20.82 -21.58 28.20
N LYS A 651 -20.64 -21.18 29.47
CA LYS A 651 -20.82 -19.78 29.91
C LYS A 651 -19.78 -18.82 29.33
N ALA A 652 -18.55 -19.30 29.13
CA ALA A 652 -17.40 -18.52 28.65
C ALA A 652 -17.33 -18.39 27.12
N GLN A 653 -18.20 -19.10 26.39
CA GLN A 653 -18.26 -19.11 24.93
C GLN A 653 -18.37 -17.68 24.35
N ARG A 654 -17.45 -17.34 23.45
CA ARG A 654 -17.44 -16.10 22.66
C ARG A 654 -18.06 -16.37 21.28
N LYS A 655 -18.74 -15.37 20.74
CA LYS A 655 -19.45 -15.42 19.45
C LYS A 655 -18.86 -14.38 18.49
N ILE A 656 -18.51 -14.79 17.28
CA ILE A 656 -17.88 -13.97 16.25
C ILE A 656 -18.66 -14.16 14.94
N SER A 657 -19.12 -13.07 14.32
CA SER A 657 -19.71 -13.13 12.98
C SER A 657 -18.61 -13.26 11.93
N ALA A 658 -18.72 -14.26 11.06
CA ALA A 658 -17.77 -14.57 9.99
C ALA A 658 -18.47 -14.67 8.63
N ILE A 659 -17.73 -14.38 7.57
CA ILE A 659 -18.18 -14.51 6.17
C ILE A 659 -17.52 -15.75 5.59
N HIS A 660 -18.32 -16.74 5.16
CA HIS A 660 -17.80 -17.96 4.56
C HIS A 660 -18.15 -17.99 3.07
N VAL A 661 -17.13 -18.00 2.21
CA VAL A 661 -17.27 -18.04 0.75
C VAL A 661 -17.61 -19.46 0.30
N LEU A 662 -18.67 -19.57 -0.50
CA LEU A 662 -19.24 -20.81 -1.04
C LEU A 662 -18.92 -21.01 -2.53
N ASP A 663 -18.88 -19.92 -3.30
CA ASP A 663 -18.44 -19.88 -4.70
C ASP A 663 -18.11 -18.42 -5.08
N VAL A 664 -17.45 -18.20 -6.21
CA VAL A 664 -17.03 -16.86 -6.66
C VAL A 664 -17.40 -16.58 -8.11
N LEU A 665 -17.79 -15.34 -8.39
CA LEU A 665 -18.25 -14.90 -9.71
C LEU A 665 -17.29 -13.86 -10.29
N PHE A 666 -16.93 -12.85 -9.50
CA PHE A 666 -15.98 -11.81 -9.89
C PHE A 666 -14.97 -11.53 -8.78
N LEU A 667 -13.69 -11.43 -9.13
CA LEU A 667 -12.60 -11.09 -8.22
C LEU A 667 -11.88 -9.84 -8.74
N ASN A 668 -12.13 -8.69 -8.13
CA ASN A 668 -11.60 -7.38 -8.52
C ASN A 668 -11.66 -7.12 -10.05
N GLY A 669 -12.86 -7.29 -10.62
CA GLY A 669 -13.16 -7.10 -12.05
C GLY A 669 -12.84 -8.30 -12.95
N THR A 670 -12.28 -9.38 -12.40
CA THR A 670 -11.97 -10.62 -13.13
C THR A 670 -13.18 -11.55 -13.11
N ASP A 671 -13.82 -11.82 -14.24
CA ASP A 671 -14.89 -12.83 -14.34
C ASP A 671 -14.28 -14.25 -14.23
N VAL A 672 -14.75 -15.02 -13.27
CA VAL A 672 -14.32 -16.41 -13.03
C VAL A 672 -15.46 -17.42 -13.18
N ARG A 673 -16.67 -16.99 -13.57
CA ARG A 673 -17.90 -17.81 -13.64
C ARG A 673 -17.77 -19.04 -14.56
N THR A 674 -16.89 -19.00 -15.56
CA THR A 674 -16.66 -20.07 -16.54
C THR A 674 -15.62 -21.11 -16.12
N HIS A 675 -14.83 -20.85 -15.07
CA HIS A 675 -13.82 -21.79 -14.59
C HIS A 675 -14.46 -22.96 -13.84
N HIS A 676 -13.78 -24.11 -13.76
CA HIS A 676 -14.28 -25.27 -13.02
C HIS A 676 -14.42 -24.95 -11.52
N PHE A 677 -15.47 -25.46 -10.86
CA PHE A 677 -15.79 -25.15 -9.46
C PHE A 677 -14.55 -25.20 -8.53
N THR A 678 -13.76 -26.28 -8.56
CA THR A 678 -12.54 -26.39 -7.73
C THR A 678 -11.51 -25.29 -8.03
N GLN A 679 -11.40 -24.81 -9.27
CA GLN A 679 -10.54 -23.68 -9.62
C GLN A 679 -11.10 -22.36 -9.07
N ARG A 680 -12.43 -22.16 -9.14
CA ARG A 680 -13.11 -21.00 -8.53
C ARG A 680 -12.84 -20.94 -7.02
N ILE A 681 -12.91 -22.08 -6.33
CA ILE A 681 -12.58 -22.18 -4.89
C ILE A 681 -11.09 -21.91 -4.63
N GLN A 682 -10.16 -22.45 -5.42
CA GLN A 682 -8.72 -22.16 -5.27
C GLN A 682 -8.40 -20.67 -5.52
N MET A 683 -9.08 -20.03 -6.46
CA MET A 683 -9.03 -18.58 -6.69
C MET A 683 -9.61 -17.82 -5.50
N ALA A 684 -10.71 -18.28 -4.90
CA ALA A 684 -11.27 -17.72 -3.69
C ALA A 684 -10.30 -17.82 -2.49
N GLU A 685 -9.63 -18.97 -2.30
CA GLU A 685 -8.62 -19.16 -1.24
C GLU A 685 -7.38 -18.28 -1.45
N LYS A 686 -6.99 -18.01 -2.70
CA LYS A 686 -5.94 -17.04 -3.07
C LYS A 686 -6.38 -15.61 -2.76
N PHE A 687 -7.59 -15.23 -3.18
CA PHE A 687 -8.17 -13.90 -2.92
C PHE A 687 -8.36 -13.62 -1.43
N VAL A 688 -8.92 -14.57 -0.67
CA VAL A 688 -9.15 -14.46 0.78
C VAL A 688 -7.84 -14.24 1.54
N ARG A 689 -6.76 -14.93 1.18
CA ARG A 689 -5.42 -14.68 1.77
C ARG A 689 -4.93 -13.27 1.46
N ALA A 690 -5.16 -12.76 0.24
CA ALA A 690 -4.75 -11.40 -0.15
C ALA A 690 -5.52 -10.29 0.59
N VAL A 691 -6.83 -10.44 0.83
CA VAL A 691 -7.64 -9.47 1.60
C VAL A 691 -7.58 -9.66 3.12
N SER A 692 -7.05 -10.79 3.62
CA SER A 692 -6.95 -11.03 5.06
C SER A 692 -6.01 -10.03 5.73
N LYS A 693 -6.36 -9.58 6.94
CA LYS A 693 -5.57 -8.62 7.74
C LYS A 693 -5.33 -9.12 9.17
N PRO A 694 -4.39 -10.07 9.40
CA PRO A 694 -4.19 -10.68 10.72
C PRO A 694 -3.70 -9.72 11.82
N SER A 695 -3.16 -8.54 11.47
CA SER A 695 -2.87 -7.48 12.45
C SER A 695 -4.12 -6.78 13.01
N ARG A 696 -5.30 -7.06 12.45
CA ARG A 696 -6.59 -6.41 12.77
C ARG A 696 -7.58 -7.38 13.43
N PRO A 697 -7.39 -7.76 14.71
CA PRO A 697 -8.31 -8.64 15.43
C PRO A 697 -9.68 -8.01 15.72
N ASP A 698 -9.88 -6.73 15.39
CA ASP A 698 -11.18 -6.05 15.47
C ASP A 698 -12.04 -6.23 14.21
N MET A 699 -11.50 -6.80 13.13
CA MET A 699 -12.20 -7.07 11.88
C MET A 699 -12.88 -8.44 11.88
N ASN A 700 -14.03 -8.54 11.21
CA ASN A 700 -14.77 -9.78 11.00
C ASN A 700 -14.07 -10.62 9.93
N PRO A 701 -13.75 -11.90 10.20
CA PRO A 701 -13.00 -12.74 9.29
C PRO A 701 -13.82 -13.15 8.07
N ILE A 702 -13.14 -13.19 6.92
CA ILE A 702 -13.60 -13.87 5.71
C ILE A 702 -12.77 -15.14 5.50
N SER A 703 -13.41 -16.27 5.17
CA SER A 703 -12.74 -17.54 4.87
C SER A 703 -13.47 -18.31 3.77
N CYS A 704 -12.81 -19.27 3.12
CA CYS A 704 -13.46 -20.16 2.15
C CYS A 704 -13.98 -21.42 2.86
N ARG A 705 -15.11 -21.98 2.40
CA ARG A 705 -15.58 -23.28 2.90
C ARG A 705 -14.70 -24.42 2.38
N PRO A 706 -14.26 -25.34 3.25
CA PRO A 706 -13.66 -26.60 2.81
C PRO A 706 -14.64 -27.39 1.93
N THR A 707 -14.23 -27.71 0.71
CA THR A 707 -15.03 -28.50 -0.23
C THR A 707 -14.53 -29.94 -0.28
N TYR A 708 -15.42 -30.90 -0.09
CA TYR A 708 -15.08 -32.32 0.01
C TYR A 708 -15.46 -33.11 -1.24
N THR A 709 -14.72 -34.19 -1.50
CA THR A 709 -15.01 -35.19 -2.55
C THR A 709 -16.14 -36.15 -2.19
N ARG A 710 -16.50 -36.21 -0.90
CA ARG A 710 -17.54 -37.07 -0.30
C ARG A 710 -18.22 -36.28 0.82
N VAL A 711 -19.28 -36.83 1.40
CA VAL A 711 -19.89 -36.31 2.62
C VAL A 711 -18.88 -36.40 3.79
N CYS A 712 -18.29 -35.28 4.18
CA CYS A 712 -17.35 -35.21 5.31
C CYS A 712 -18.10 -35.00 6.62
N ILE A 713 -17.96 -35.96 7.55
CA ILE A 713 -18.63 -35.97 8.87
C ILE A 713 -17.60 -35.85 10.00
N CYS A 714 -16.32 -36.11 9.71
CA CYS A 714 -15.17 -36.21 10.63
C CYS A 714 -14.79 -34.92 11.39
N ARG A 715 -15.60 -33.86 11.28
CA ARG A 715 -15.44 -32.56 11.98
C ARG A 715 -16.69 -32.13 12.74
N LEU A 716 -17.69 -33.02 12.82
CA LEU A 716 -18.95 -32.78 13.52
C LEU A 716 -18.88 -33.37 14.93
N GLU A 717 -19.07 -32.51 15.92
CA GLU A 717 -18.96 -32.84 17.35
C GLU A 717 -20.20 -32.31 18.09
N MET A 718 -20.57 -32.94 19.20
CA MET A 718 -21.71 -32.52 20.03
C MET A 718 -21.20 -31.61 21.16
N LYS A 719 -21.49 -30.30 21.10
CA LYS A 719 -20.90 -29.27 21.99
C LYS A 719 -21.94 -28.47 22.80
N HIS A 720 -21.53 -27.91 23.94
CA HIS A 720 -22.37 -27.08 24.80
C HIS A 720 -22.42 -25.63 24.32
N ILE A 721 -23.58 -25.21 23.82
CA ILE A 721 -23.79 -23.87 23.27
C ILE A 721 -24.50 -22.96 24.28
N LYS A 722 -24.07 -21.70 24.35
CA LYS A 722 -24.68 -20.70 25.22
C LYS A 722 -26.16 -20.52 24.88
N SER A 723 -27.00 -20.56 25.91
CA SER A 723 -28.48 -20.52 25.81
C SER A 723 -29.17 -21.72 25.15
N SER A 724 -28.50 -22.87 24.95
CA SER A 724 -29.15 -24.11 24.46
C SER A 724 -29.96 -24.88 25.52
N GLY A 725 -30.24 -24.29 26.68
CA GLY A 725 -30.90 -24.98 27.81
C GLY A 725 -30.08 -26.10 28.47
N GLY A 726 -28.80 -26.26 28.11
CA GLY A 726 -27.95 -27.36 28.55
C GLY A 726 -27.91 -28.54 27.57
N PHE A 727 -28.69 -28.51 26.49
CA PHE A 727 -28.63 -29.52 25.44
C PHE A 727 -27.37 -29.34 24.58
N LEU A 728 -26.65 -30.43 24.33
CA LEU A 728 -25.60 -30.50 23.33
C LEU A 728 -26.21 -30.26 21.93
N ARG A 729 -25.50 -29.53 21.07
CA ARG A 729 -25.86 -29.37 19.66
C ARG A 729 -24.74 -29.83 18.74
N LEU A 730 -25.13 -30.40 17.62
CA LEU A 730 -24.24 -30.71 16.50
C LEU A 730 -23.50 -29.42 16.10
N SER A 731 -22.19 -29.49 16.04
CA SER A 731 -21.30 -28.36 15.81
C SER A 731 -20.18 -28.80 14.87
N TYR A 732 -19.95 -28.03 13.80
CA TYR A 732 -18.83 -28.27 12.90
C TYR A 732 -17.62 -27.47 13.37
N THR A 733 -16.52 -28.16 13.69
CA THR A 733 -15.26 -27.56 14.13
C THR A 733 -14.35 -27.24 12.93
N GLY A 734 -13.72 -26.06 12.97
CA GLY A 734 -12.85 -25.53 11.90
C GLY A 734 -11.47 -26.19 11.86
N ARG A 735 -10.44 -25.41 11.49
CA ARG A 735 -9.02 -25.79 11.70
C ARG A 735 -8.44 -25.23 12.99
N ASP A 736 -9.17 -24.33 13.67
CA ASP A 736 -8.86 -23.77 14.98
C ASP A 736 -9.97 -24.16 15.99
N ASP A 737 -9.86 -23.73 17.25
CA ASP A 737 -10.89 -23.85 18.32
C ASP A 737 -12.27 -23.22 18.02
N ARG A 738 -12.52 -22.81 16.77
CA ARG A 738 -13.74 -22.16 16.30
C ARG A 738 -14.68 -23.21 15.70
N HIS A 739 -15.94 -23.20 16.14
CA HIS A 739 -16.99 -24.07 15.62
C HIS A 739 -18.26 -23.28 15.31
N PHE A 740 -19.19 -23.85 14.55
CA PHE A 740 -20.52 -23.26 14.31
C PHE A 740 -21.58 -24.36 14.27
N VAL A 741 -22.85 -23.99 14.44
CA VAL A 741 -23.98 -24.93 14.27
C VAL A 741 -24.30 -25.06 12.77
N PRO A 742 -24.16 -26.24 12.15
CA PRO A 742 -24.55 -26.44 10.78
C PRO A 742 -26.08 -26.53 10.63
N CYS A 743 -26.59 -26.07 9.48
CA CYS A 743 -27.97 -26.24 9.05
C CYS A 743 -28.15 -27.38 8.05
N GLY A 744 -27.06 -27.83 7.40
CA GLY A 744 -27.10 -28.86 6.39
C GLY A 744 -25.85 -28.94 5.52
N LEU A 745 -25.96 -29.72 4.45
CA LEU A 745 -24.92 -29.95 3.45
C LEU A 745 -25.41 -29.55 2.05
N TYR A 746 -24.65 -28.73 1.33
CA TYR A 746 -24.81 -28.58 -0.12
C TYR A 746 -24.02 -29.65 -0.87
N ILE A 747 -24.65 -30.23 -1.89
CA ILE A 747 -24.02 -31.12 -2.87
C ILE A 747 -24.10 -30.41 -4.23
N VAL A 748 -22.96 -29.94 -4.73
CA VAL A 748 -22.82 -29.13 -5.94
C VAL A 748 -22.27 -29.99 -7.08
N LYS A 749 -22.97 -30.07 -8.22
CA LYS A 749 -22.49 -30.70 -9.45
C LYS A 749 -21.41 -29.82 -10.08
N THR A 750 -20.26 -30.39 -10.41
CA THR A 750 -19.09 -29.68 -10.97
C THR A 750 -18.76 -30.10 -12.41
N ILE A 751 -19.36 -31.19 -12.89
CA ILE A 751 -19.24 -31.69 -14.26
C ILE A 751 -20.54 -31.47 -15.02
N ASN A 752 -20.43 -31.14 -16.32
CA ASN A 752 -21.55 -30.76 -17.18
C ASN A 752 -21.95 -31.91 -18.13
N ASP A 753 -23.26 -32.13 -18.31
CA ASP A 753 -23.77 -33.20 -19.17
C ASP A 753 -23.41 -32.94 -20.64
N PRO A 754 -23.03 -33.95 -21.45
CA PRO A 754 -23.18 -35.39 -21.25
C PRO A 754 -21.97 -36.09 -20.61
N TRP A 755 -21.03 -35.32 -20.05
CA TRP A 755 -19.80 -35.85 -19.46
C TRP A 755 -20.02 -36.30 -18.02
N THR A 756 -19.33 -37.36 -17.60
CA THR A 756 -19.29 -37.82 -16.19
C THR A 756 -17.87 -38.25 -15.80
N MET A 757 -17.54 -38.16 -14.52
CA MET A 757 -16.22 -38.50 -13.97
C MET A 757 -16.24 -39.87 -13.29
N ALA A 758 -15.27 -40.72 -13.66
CA ALA A 758 -15.13 -42.08 -13.14
C ALA A 758 -13.67 -42.38 -12.77
N PHE A 759 -13.42 -43.47 -12.05
CA PHE A 759 -12.08 -43.90 -11.65
C PHE A 759 -11.67 -45.18 -12.38
N SER A 760 -10.53 -45.15 -13.10
CA SER A 760 -9.98 -46.30 -13.79
C SER A 760 -9.23 -47.19 -12.80
N LYS A 761 -9.77 -48.40 -12.51
CA LYS A 761 -9.10 -49.39 -11.65
C LYS A 761 -7.71 -49.78 -12.19
N GLY A 762 -7.57 -49.90 -13.52
CA GLY A 762 -6.31 -50.27 -14.18
C GLY A 762 -5.23 -49.19 -14.12
N GLN A 763 -5.57 -47.93 -14.47
CA GLN A 763 -4.61 -46.83 -14.43
C GLN A 763 -4.54 -46.11 -13.07
N LYS A 764 -5.31 -46.54 -12.07
CA LYS A 764 -5.42 -45.95 -10.72
C LYS A 764 -5.63 -44.42 -10.72
N ARG A 765 -6.35 -43.89 -11.72
CA ARG A 765 -6.62 -42.44 -11.86
C ARG A 765 -8.01 -42.15 -12.40
N LYS A 766 -8.48 -40.92 -12.18
CA LYS A 766 -9.76 -40.43 -12.68
C LYS A 766 -9.73 -40.19 -14.19
N TYR A 767 -10.88 -40.32 -14.83
CA TYR A 767 -11.12 -40.03 -16.25
C TYR A 767 -12.52 -39.46 -16.45
N PHE A 768 -12.72 -38.81 -17.58
CA PHE A 768 -13.98 -38.23 -18.05
C PHE A 768 -14.54 -39.10 -19.16
N TYR A 769 -15.82 -39.45 -19.08
CA TYR A 769 -16.53 -40.23 -20.08
C TYR A 769 -17.67 -39.40 -20.67
N ASN A 770 -17.79 -39.37 -22.01
CA ASN A 770 -18.90 -38.72 -22.68
C ASN A 770 -19.95 -39.75 -23.07
N SER A 771 -21.15 -39.66 -22.47
CA SER A 771 -22.22 -40.62 -22.70
C SER A 771 -22.84 -40.58 -24.11
N LYS A 772 -22.66 -39.49 -24.87
CA LYS A 772 -23.16 -39.37 -26.26
C LYS A 772 -22.16 -39.88 -27.30
N THR A 773 -20.87 -39.61 -27.13
CA THR A 773 -19.81 -40.05 -28.07
C THR A 773 -19.14 -41.36 -27.68
N GLN A 774 -19.43 -41.87 -26.48
CA GLN A 774 -18.83 -43.09 -25.89
C GLN A 774 -17.30 -43.01 -25.74
N THR A 775 -16.72 -41.81 -25.72
CA THR A 775 -15.28 -41.59 -25.59
C THR A 775 -14.85 -41.30 -24.16
N SER A 776 -13.68 -41.83 -23.78
CA SER A 776 -13.04 -41.62 -22.48
C SER A 776 -11.76 -40.80 -22.62
N GLN A 777 -11.55 -39.81 -21.76
CA GLN A 777 -10.35 -38.95 -21.74
C GLN A 777 -9.80 -38.77 -20.33
N PHE A 778 -8.48 -38.69 -20.18
CA PHE A 778 -7.80 -38.49 -18.88
C PHE A 778 -7.41 -37.02 -18.61
N VAL A 779 -7.46 -36.17 -19.63
CA VAL A 779 -7.37 -34.70 -19.50
C VAL A 779 -8.79 -34.16 -19.34
N VAL A 780 -8.97 -33.07 -18.59
CA VAL A 780 -10.28 -32.42 -18.40
C VAL A 780 -10.78 -31.84 -19.73
N PRO A 781 -11.89 -32.31 -20.31
CA PRO A 781 -12.50 -31.69 -21.48
C PRO A 781 -13.10 -30.33 -21.12
N VAL A 782 -12.93 -29.31 -21.95
CA VAL A 782 -13.49 -27.96 -21.69
C VAL A 782 -15.02 -28.01 -21.58
N GLU A 783 -15.67 -28.83 -22.41
CA GLU A 783 -17.12 -29.07 -22.40
C GLU A 783 -17.65 -29.71 -21.11
N SER A 784 -16.80 -30.46 -20.37
CA SER A 784 -17.22 -31.13 -19.14
C SER A 784 -17.24 -30.20 -17.93
N ILE A 785 -16.84 -28.94 -18.09
CA ILE A 785 -16.74 -27.98 -16.97
C ILE A 785 -18.13 -27.39 -16.69
N ALA A 786 -18.66 -27.58 -15.48
CA ALA A 786 -19.87 -26.88 -15.06
C ALA A 786 -19.54 -25.41 -14.68
N PRO A 787 -20.08 -24.41 -15.41
CA PRO A 787 -19.95 -23.00 -15.04
C PRO A 787 -20.81 -22.69 -13.81
N PHE A 788 -20.59 -21.53 -13.20
CA PHE A 788 -21.28 -21.08 -11.98
C PHE A 788 -22.80 -21.28 -12.02
N HIS A 789 -23.46 -20.94 -13.13
CA HIS A 789 -24.93 -21.04 -13.23
C HIS A 789 -25.44 -22.48 -13.19
N VAL A 790 -24.71 -23.45 -13.76
CA VAL A 790 -25.03 -24.89 -13.67
C VAL A 790 -24.78 -25.39 -12.25
N CYS A 791 -23.61 -25.08 -11.67
CA CYS A 791 -23.28 -25.42 -10.28
C CYS A 791 -24.32 -24.88 -9.29
N TYR A 792 -24.83 -23.66 -9.52
CA TYR A 792 -25.82 -23.04 -8.67
C TYR A 792 -27.23 -23.62 -8.90
N TYR A 793 -27.64 -23.85 -10.15
CA TYR A 793 -28.95 -24.42 -10.47
C TYR A 793 -29.11 -25.88 -9.99
N GLU A 794 -28.14 -26.75 -10.30
CA GLU A 794 -28.22 -28.19 -10.00
C GLU A 794 -27.82 -28.55 -8.55
N ARG A 795 -27.63 -27.56 -7.66
CA ARG A 795 -27.22 -27.82 -6.28
C ARG A 795 -28.34 -28.50 -5.48
N LEU A 796 -28.00 -29.62 -4.83
CA LEU A 796 -28.86 -30.25 -3.83
C LEU A 796 -28.55 -29.70 -2.43
N PHE A 797 -29.56 -29.67 -1.56
CA PHE A 797 -29.39 -29.36 -0.14
C PHE A 797 -29.97 -30.48 0.73
N TRP A 798 -29.15 -30.98 1.64
CA TRP A 798 -29.55 -31.94 2.68
C TRP A 798 -29.64 -31.19 4.01
N GLU A 799 -30.86 -30.92 4.43
CA GLU A 799 -31.17 -30.20 5.67
C GLU A 799 -30.95 -31.09 6.90
N TRP A 800 -30.29 -30.57 7.92
CA TRP A 800 -30.01 -31.27 9.18
C TRP A 800 -30.92 -30.76 10.32
N GLY A 801 -32.23 -30.82 10.06
CA GLY A 801 -33.28 -30.49 11.02
C GLY A 801 -33.60 -31.63 12.00
N GLU A 802 -34.67 -31.44 12.78
CA GLU A 802 -35.12 -32.45 13.75
C GLU A 802 -35.55 -33.76 13.08
N GLY A 803 -35.21 -34.89 13.70
CA GLY A 803 -35.43 -36.23 13.14
C GLY A 803 -34.39 -36.66 12.09
N VAL A 804 -33.29 -35.91 11.90
CA VAL A 804 -32.16 -36.31 11.05
C VAL A 804 -30.97 -36.72 11.92
N GLN A 805 -30.56 -37.98 11.85
CA GLN A 805 -29.41 -38.49 12.61
C GLN A 805 -28.14 -38.39 11.75
N ILE A 806 -27.23 -37.50 12.16
CA ILE A 806 -25.95 -37.19 11.50
C ILE A 806 -24.75 -37.65 12.34
N HIS A 807 -24.90 -37.71 13.66
CA HIS A 807 -23.87 -38.12 14.61
C HIS A 807 -24.46 -39.07 15.65
N GLU A 808 -23.75 -40.16 15.95
CA GLU A 808 -24.22 -41.27 16.78
C GLU A 808 -24.70 -40.83 18.18
N SER A 809 -24.06 -39.82 18.77
CA SER A 809 -24.44 -39.24 20.08
C SER A 809 -25.65 -38.28 20.06
N GLN A 810 -26.37 -38.12 18.94
CA GLN A 810 -27.64 -37.39 18.91
C GLN A 810 -28.74 -38.19 19.62
N LYS A 811 -29.48 -37.55 20.54
CA LYS A 811 -30.55 -38.16 21.34
C LYS A 811 -31.95 -37.94 20.75
N GLN A 812 -32.09 -37.96 19.43
CA GLN A 812 -33.36 -37.87 18.72
C GLN A 812 -33.57 -39.14 17.90
N ASP A 813 -34.78 -39.72 17.97
CA ASP A 813 -35.15 -40.83 17.11
C ASP A 813 -35.20 -40.35 15.63
N PRO A 814 -34.65 -41.12 14.68
CA PRO A 814 -34.66 -40.76 13.27
C PRO A 814 -36.07 -40.85 12.67
N ASP A 815 -36.46 -39.82 11.93
CA ASP A 815 -37.70 -39.77 11.15
C ASP A 815 -37.55 -40.67 9.91
N SER A 816 -38.41 -41.67 9.76
CA SER A 816 -38.37 -42.63 8.65
C SER A 816 -38.62 -42.00 7.28
N GLY A 817 -39.15 -40.77 7.23
CA GLY A 817 -39.27 -39.98 6.01
C GLY A 817 -38.00 -39.21 5.61
N LYS A 818 -36.95 -39.19 6.44
CA LYS A 818 -35.75 -38.36 6.25
C LYS A 818 -34.47 -39.20 6.06
N LEU A 819 -33.55 -38.68 5.24
CA LEU A 819 -32.24 -39.30 5.03
C LEU A 819 -31.31 -39.01 6.21
N SER A 820 -30.98 -40.03 6.98
CA SER A 820 -29.93 -39.99 8.00
C SER A 820 -28.56 -40.41 7.43
N ARG A 821 -27.48 -40.15 8.17
CA ARG A 821 -26.07 -40.39 7.78
C ARG A 821 -25.85 -41.74 7.12
N ASP A 822 -26.26 -42.80 7.78
CA ASP A 822 -25.83 -44.15 7.41
C ASP A 822 -26.45 -44.58 6.07
N THR A 823 -27.68 -44.15 5.77
CA THR A 823 -28.33 -44.33 4.46
C THR A 823 -27.55 -43.65 3.33
N VAL A 824 -27.07 -42.42 3.55
CA VAL A 824 -26.30 -41.66 2.55
C VAL A 824 -24.90 -42.23 2.37
N LEU A 825 -24.24 -42.66 3.46
CA LEU A 825 -22.94 -43.31 3.41
C LEU A 825 -23.01 -44.70 2.75
N GLN A 826 -24.04 -45.49 3.04
CA GLN A 826 -24.30 -46.78 2.41
C GLN A 826 -24.49 -46.62 0.90
N PHE A 827 -25.34 -45.69 0.45
CA PHE A 827 -25.54 -45.41 -0.98
C PHE A 827 -24.21 -45.07 -1.67
N ILE A 828 -23.38 -44.21 -1.05
CA ILE A 828 -22.05 -43.85 -1.57
C ILE A 828 -21.10 -45.07 -1.61
N GLN A 829 -21.19 -46.00 -0.66
CA GLN A 829 -20.36 -47.19 -0.60
C GLN A 829 -20.78 -48.26 -1.63
N GLU A 830 -22.08 -48.48 -1.81
CA GLU A 830 -22.65 -49.39 -2.81
C GLU A 830 -22.28 -48.96 -4.24
N HIS A 831 -22.38 -47.66 -4.52
CA HIS A 831 -21.99 -47.07 -5.81
C HIS A 831 -20.48 -46.81 -5.92
N HIS A 832 -19.69 -47.01 -4.85
CA HIS A 832 -18.23 -46.84 -4.88
C HIS A 832 -17.44 -47.77 -3.90
N PRO A 833 -17.41 -49.09 -4.13
CA PRO A 833 -16.79 -50.07 -3.22
C PRO A 833 -15.25 -50.15 -3.29
N CYS A 834 -14.55 -49.16 -3.84
CA CYS A 834 -13.11 -49.25 -4.16
C CYS A 834 -12.27 -48.07 -3.64
N TYR A 835 -12.17 -47.93 -2.32
CA TYR A 835 -11.11 -47.14 -1.66
C TYR A 835 -10.64 -47.86 -0.37
N PRO A 836 -9.33 -47.99 -0.10
CA PRO A 836 -8.84 -48.58 1.14
C PRO A 836 -9.22 -47.73 2.37
N SER A 837 -9.65 -48.38 3.45
CA SER A 837 -10.05 -47.75 4.72
C SER A 837 -8.84 -47.33 5.58
N GLY A 838 -7.92 -46.53 5.02
CA GLY A 838 -6.67 -46.17 5.68
C GLY A 838 -5.81 -45.09 5.02
N LEU A 839 -6.35 -44.33 4.06
CA LEU A 839 -5.71 -43.10 3.56
C LEU A 839 -6.41 -41.88 4.19
N THR A 840 -5.61 -40.94 4.71
CA THR A 840 -6.07 -39.73 5.41
C THR A 840 -6.81 -38.75 4.48
N GLU A 841 -7.72 -37.97 5.05
CA GLU A 841 -8.67 -37.10 4.32
C GLU A 841 -8.07 -35.79 3.77
N ASP A 842 -6.78 -35.76 3.40
CA ASP A 842 -6.11 -34.52 2.99
C ASP A 842 -6.04 -34.34 1.46
N ARG A 843 -6.80 -33.33 1.00
CA ARG A 843 -6.77 -32.63 -0.31
C ARG A 843 -7.40 -33.35 -1.52
#